data_AF-A0A8H3VGU7-F1
#
_entry.id   AF-A0A8H3VGU7-F1
#
_cell.length_a   1.000
_cell.length_b   1.000
_cell.length_c   1.000
_cell.angle_alpha   90.00
_cell.angle_beta   90.00
_cell.angle_gamma   90.00
#
_symmetry.space_group_name_H-M   'P 1'
#
loop_
_entity.id
_entity.type
_entity.pdbx_description
1 polymer ?
#
loop_
_entity_poly.entity_id
_entity_poly.type
_entity_poly.pdbx_seq_one_letter_code
_entity_poly.pdbx_strand_id
1 'polypeptide(L)'
;MVIRQTILRAGLRTVRQSTTPRQPRRWLSSEADTLEKQFDTTQGEMRDIEALLNSVMPAGDEVQPYDPQHGMVDQATVTKRVAENYREFQRQKKLLGELGAKKPQQYQPHTLVNNPPRPSDVTLELLLASQSHLGHSTSLWNPANAQYIHGIRDGIHIISLDVTAAYLRRAAKVVSSVCENGGLVLFAGTREGQDRCVVKAAEMAGGCHLFERWIPGSITNGQQILGNCRIKVVDEFDEEMPGFEEQMLDQASLKPDLVVCLNPMENYVLLHECALNNIPTIGIIDTNANPTWVTYAIPANDDSLRCVQVIAGVLGRAGEEGRAKRLEAADRGKYKFIPAKKLYMPGEGAESAVYPKSLKLGETIQDLKEADRPLEEIMAERDEQRNVERAERLAKAAARNAPRKAAESESEQQKPDCSKQTHFSPFLDRLNGSLRYSLSFSFATGFSLAMAAAVEVGDGQGVPTFVKDLFSGACGGIAQVLIGQPFDIVKVRLQTTSQYKNALDCATQIYRNEGALAFYKGTLTPLIGIGACVSVQFGGFQFARRTLEQRNLDKDPNGLATLSYGQYYLAGAFAGISNTILSTPIEHVRIRLQTQPHGAARLYSGPLDCVRKLSADAGVGKGLYRGTAVTLLREAQAYGVWFLSYEFLMNADAKRNKIERKEISTPKVALYGGLAGEMLWLGSYPFDVVKSKMQTDGFGSKARYSSMRDCFAQTYKAEGMFGFWRGIGPTLLRAMPVSAGTFAVAELTMRAIN
;
A
#
# COMPACT_ATOMS: atom_id res chain seq x y z
N MET A 1 -49.76 9.41 15.48
CA MET A 1 -50.70 8.41 16.02
C MET A 1 -51.65 7.79 14.96
N VAL A 2 -51.36 7.92 13.65
CA VAL A 2 -52.17 7.33 12.56
C VAL A 2 -51.49 6.14 11.86
N ILE A 3 -50.17 5.96 11.99
CA ILE A 3 -49.42 4.87 11.31
C ILE A 3 -49.56 3.52 12.03
N ARG A 4 -49.94 3.50 13.32
CA ARG A 4 -50.10 2.26 14.10
C ARG A 4 -51.43 1.55 13.84
N GLN A 5 -52.46 2.22 13.32
CA GLN A 5 -53.79 1.64 13.05
C GLN A 5 -53.95 1.11 11.62
N THR A 6 -53.14 1.56 10.65
CA THR A 6 -53.18 1.04 9.27
C THR A 6 -52.49 -0.34 9.14
N ILE A 7 -51.43 -0.58 9.90
CA ILE A 7 -50.67 -1.84 9.88
C ILE A 7 -51.48 -3.00 10.49
N LEU A 8 -52.27 -2.74 11.54
CA LEU A 8 -53.13 -3.76 12.16
C LEU A 8 -54.37 -4.12 11.32
N ARG A 9 -54.79 -3.28 10.37
CA ARG A 9 -55.92 -3.60 9.46
C ARG A 9 -55.50 -4.31 8.18
N ALA A 10 -54.25 -4.15 7.73
CA ALA A 10 -53.72 -4.89 6.57
C ALA A 10 -53.37 -6.35 6.92
N GLY A 11 -52.83 -6.61 8.11
CA GLY A 11 -52.42 -7.96 8.55
C GLY A 11 -53.57 -8.92 8.89
N LEU A 12 -54.79 -8.43 9.07
CA LEU A 12 -55.96 -9.24 9.46
C LEU A 12 -56.86 -9.65 8.28
N ARG A 13 -56.61 -9.17 7.05
CA ARG A 13 -57.36 -9.56 5.84
C ARG A 13 -56.71 -10.68 5.03
N THR A 14 -55.41 -10.93 5.20
CA THR A 14 -54.71 -12.02 4.49
C THR A 14 -54.80 -13.37 5.19
N VAL A 15 -55.32 -13.44 6.43
CA VAL A 15 -55.40 -14.68 7.22
C VAL A 15 -56.77 -15.39 7.09
N ARG A 16 -57.71 -14.89 6.27
CA ARG A 16 -59.09 -15.41 6.25
C ARG A 16 -59.61 -16.01 4.94
N GLN A 17 -58.75 -16.35 3.98
CA GLN A 17 -59.16 -17.10 2.78
C GLN A 17 -58.15 -18.18 2.41
N SER A 18 -58.31 -19.37 3.00
CA SER A 18 -58.12 -20.67 2.31
C SER A 18 -58.23 -21.83 3.32
N THR A 19 -59.45 -22.18 3.71
CA THR A 19 -59.74 -23.47 4.36
C THR A 19 -60.50 -24.34 3.37
N THR A 20 -59.76 -25.17 2.62
CA THR A 20 -60.25 -26.42 2.01
C THR A 20 -59.05 -27.35 1.81
N PRO A 21 -59.05 -28.58 2.36
CA PRO A 21 -57.94 -29.50 2.21
C PRO A 21 -58.17 -30.37 0.96
N ARG A 22 -57.41 -30.17 -0.11
CA ARG A 22 -57.23 -31.18 -1.17
C ARG A 22 -56.01 -30.87 -2.07
N GLN A 23 -55.03 -31.77 -1.98
CA GLN A 23 -53.95 -32.10 -2.93
C GLN A 23 -52.78 -31.09 -3.14
N PRO A 24 -51.65 -31.27 -2.41
CA PRO A 24 -50.39 -30.56 -2.69
C PRO A 24 -49.51 -31.21 -3.78
N ARG A 25 -49.88 -32.39 -4.31
CA ARG A 25 -49.01 -33.17 -5.22
C ARG A 25 -49.00 -32.73 -6.69
N ARG A 26 -49.99 -31.95 -7.14
CA ARG A 26 -50.15 -31.62 -8.57
C ARG A 26 -49.54 -30.27 -8.99
N TRP A 27 -49.27 -29.39 -8.01
CA TRP A 27 -48.66 -28.08 -8.24
C TRP A 27 -47.12 -28.16 -8.23
N LEU A 28 -46.55 -28.97 -7.33
CA LEU A 28 -45.12 -29.27 -7.28
C LEU A 28 -44.61 -30.00 -8.54
N SER A 29 -45.44 -30.85 -9.16
CA SER A 29 -45.05 -31.55 -10.39
C SER A 29 -45.01 -30.61 -11.60
N SER A 30 -45.93 -29.64 -11.71
CA SER A 30 -45.93 -28.73 -12.86
C SER A 30 -44.78 -27.73 -12.82
N GLU A 31 -44.39 -27.24 -11.63
CA GLU A 31 -43.22 -26.36 -11.48
C GLU A 31 -41.90 -27.12 -11.68
N ALA A 32 -41.81 -28.37 -11.18
CA ALA A 32 -40.66 -29.23 -11.41
C ALA A 32 -40.49 -29.54 -12.91
N ASP A 33 -41.55 -29.90 -13.63
CA ASP A 33 -41.51 -30.17 -15.07
C ASP A 33 -41.14 -28.93 -15.89
N THR A 34 -41.55 -27.73 -15.46
CA THR A 34 -41.13 -26.47 -16.13
C THR A 34 -39.67 -26.12 -15.86
N LEU A 35 -39.17 -26.39 -14.65
CA LEU A 35 -37.77 -26.18 -14.29
C LEU A 35 -36.86 -27.18 -14.98
N GLU A 36 -37.27 -28.46 -15.08
CA GLU A 36 -36.52 -29.48 -15.83
C GLU A 36 -36.45 -29.13 -17.32
N LYS A 37 -37.56 -28.69 -17.92
CA LYS A 37 -37.55 -28.24 -19.32
C LYS A 37 -36.68 -27.00 -19.54
N GLN A 38 -36.66 -26.06 -18.59
CA GLN A 38 -35.74 -24.91 -18.63
C GLN A 38 -34.29 -25.33 -18.46
N PHE A 39 -34.03 -26.31 -17.60
CA PHE A 39 -32.69 -26.85 -17.38
C PHE A 39 -32.16 -27.55 -18.63
N ASP A 40 -32.98 -28.39 -19.26
CA ASP A 40 -32.64 -29.09 -20.51
C ASP A 40 -32.42 -28.12 -21.68
N THR A 41 -33.19 -27.04 -21.77
CA THR A 41 -32.95 -25.99 -22.78
C THR A 41 -31.64 -25.26 -22.51
N THR A 42 -31.33 -24.90 -21.26
CA THR A 42 -30.04 -24.25 -20.95
C THR A 42 -28.83 -25.18 -21.13
N GLN A 43 -28.96 -26.48 -20.86
CA GLN A 43 -27.91 -27.46 -21.17
C GLN A 43 -27.73 -27.64 -22.68
N GLY A 44 -28.82 -27.64 -23.45
CA GLY A 44 -28.79 -27.65 -24.91
C GLY A 44 -28.02 -26.43 -25.45
N GLU A 45 -28.38 -25.23 -24.99
CA GLU A 45 -27.70 -23.99 -25.37
C GLU A 45 -26.21 -24.00 -24.97
N MET A 46 -25.86 -24.54 -23.80
CA MET A 46 -24.45 -24.67 -23.40
C MET A 46 -23.66 -25.63 -24.29
N ARG A 47 -24.27 -26.76 -24.70
CA ARG A 47 -23.64 -27.71 -25.63
C ARG A 47 -23.50 -27.12 -27.03
N ASP A 48 -24.47 -26.33 -27.47
CA ASP A 48 -24.39 -25.64 -28.76
C ASP A 48 -23.31 -24.56 -28.74
N ILE A 49 -23.15 -23.82 -27.62
CA ILE A 49 -22.05 -22.88 -27.42
C ILE A 49 -20.70 -23.60 -27.36
N GLU A 50 -20.62 -24.76 -26.71
CA GLU A 50 -19.41 -25.60 -26.64
C GLU A 50 -19.04 -26.17 -28.01
N ALA A 51 -20.02 -26.60 -28.81
CA ALA A 51 -19.84 -27.01 -30.20
C ALA A 51 -19.40 -25.83 -31.08
N LEU A 52 -19.95 -24.63 -30.86
CA LEU A 52 -19.54 -23.41 -31.56
C LEU A 52 -18.09 -23.04 -31.20
N LEU A 53 -17.72 -23.09 -29.92
CA LEU A 53 -16.35 -22.85 -29.43
C LEU A 53 -15.36 -23.85 -30.02
N ASN A 54 -15.74 -25.13 -30.07
CA ASN A 54 -14.92 -26.18 -30.66
C ASN A 54 -14.80 -26.05 -32.20
N SER A 55 -15.78 -25.41 -32.86
CA SER A 55 -15.71 -25.12 -34.30
C SER A 55 -14.90 -23.87 -34.65
N VAL A 56 -14.79 -22.91 -33.72
CA VAL A 56 -14.06 -21.64 -33.90
C VAL A 56 -12.59 -21.76 -33.49
N MET A 57 -12.25 -22.74 -32.65
CA MET A 57 -10.87 -23.05 -32.27
C MET A 57 -10.22 -23.95 -33.34
N PRO A 58 -9.16 -23.51 -34.04
CA PRO A 58 -8.46 -24.38 -34.97
C PRO A 58 -7.83 -25.56 -34.20
N ALA A 59 -8.03 -26.77 -34.71
CA ALA A 59 -7.36 -27.97 -34.24
C ALA A 59 -5.85 -27.85 -34.51
N GLY A 60 -5.10 -27.35 -33.53
CA GLY A 60 -3.68 -27.09 -33.66
C GLY A 60 -3.06 -26.69 -32.33
N ASP A 61 -2.65 -27.71 -31.58
CA ASP A 61 -1.64 -27.78 -30.51
C ASP A 61 -2.20 -28.39 -29.22
N GLU A 62 -2.30 -29.73 -29.22
CA GLU A 62 -2.22 -30.49 -27.99
C GLU A 62 -0.95 -30.07 -27.25
N VAL A 63 -1.11 -29.56 -26.02
CA VAL A 63 0.02 -29.25 -25.16
C VAL A 63 0.69 -30.58 -24.81
N GLN A 64 1.77 -30.92 -25.51
CA GLN A 64 2.49 -32.16 -25.25
C GLN A 64 3.03 -32.17 -23.81
N PRO A 65 2.97 -33.33 -23.11
CA PRO A 65 3.60 -33.51 -21.81
C PRO A 65 5.08 -33.15 -21.88
N TYR A 66 5.57 -32.39 -20.91
CA TYR A 66 6.97 -31.99 -20.83
C TYR A 66 7.85 -33.23 -20.62
N ASP A 67 8.54 -33.66 -21.69
CA ASP A 67 9.59 -34.67 -21.65
C ASP A 67 10.91 -34.03 -21.17
N PRO A 68 11.46 -34.40 -20.00
CA PRO A 68 12.68 -33.81 -19.45
C PRO A 68 13.95 -34.17 -20.23
N GLN A 69 13.89 -35.08 -21.20
CA GLN A 69 15.08 -35.66 -21.85
C GLN A 69 15.36 -35.12 -23.26
N HIS A 70 14.49 -34.29 -23.84
CA HIS A 70 14.72 -33.71 -25.16
C HIS A 70 15.20 -32.24 -25.12
N GLY A 71 16.49 -32.07 -25.39
CA GLY A 71 17.00 -31.00 -26.24
C GLY A 71 17.25 -29.64 -25.59
N MET A 72 18.49 -29.16 -25.72
CA MET A 72 18.84 -27.76 -25.57
C MET A 72 17.98 -26.94 -26.54
N VAL A 73 16.90 -26.32 -26.04
CA VAL A 73 16.01 -25.49 -26.84
C VAL A 73 16.74 -24.19 -27.18
N ASP A 74 16.89 -23.88 -28.46
CA ASP A 74 17.48 -22.65 -28.97
C ASP A 74 16.90 -21.41 -28.26
N GLN A 75 17.75 -20.63 -27.61
CA GLN A 75 17.34 -19.42 -26.88
C GLN A 75 16.58 -18.42 -27.78
N ALA A 76 16.89 -18.40 -29.08
CA ALA A 76 16.19 -17.57 -30.06
C ALA A 76 14.70 -17.93 -30.20
N THR A 77 14.36 -19.23 -30.14
CA THR A 77 12.99 -19.73 -30.26
C THR A 77 12.18 -19.43 -28.99
N VAL A 78 12.81 -19.54 -27.82
CA VAL A 78 12.21 -19.15 -26.53
C VAL A 78 11.95 -17.64 -26.50
N THR A 79 12.87 -16.82 -26.99
CA THR A 79 12.74 -15.35 -27.00
C THR A 79 11.63 -14.88 -27.95
N LYS A 80 11.50 -15.50 -29.13
CA LYS A 80 10.38 -15.23 -30.05
C LYS A 80 9.03 -15.57 -29.42
N ARG A 81 8.92 -16.71 -28.74
CA ARG A 81 7.71 -17.14 -28.04
C ARG A 81 7.33 -16.19 -26.90
N VAL A 82 8.29 -15.63 -26.16
CA VAL A 82 8.03 -14.60 -25.13
C VAL A 82 7.52 -13.29 -25.74
N ALA A 83 8.08 -12.86 -26.87
CA ALA A 83 7.64 -11.65 -27.55
C ALA A 83 6.20 -11.79 -28.11
N GLU A 84 5.87 -12.97 -28.65
CA GLU A 84 4.53 -13.31 -29.13
C GLU A 84 3.54 -13.36 -27.96
N ASN A 85 3.87 -14.06 -26.87
CA ASN A 85 3.04 -14.11 -25.67
C ASN A 85 2.80 -12.72 -25.05
N TYR A 86 3.81 -11.85 -25.05
CA TYR A 86 3.65 -10.47 -24.56
C TYR A 86 2.70 -9.66 -25.46
N ARG A 87 2.79 -9.82 -26.78
CA ARG A 87 1.87 -9.17 -27.73
C ARG A 87 0.44 -9.65 -27.55
N GLU A 88 0.25 -10.96 -27.36
CA GLU A 88 -1.06 -11.54 -27.08
C GLU A 88 -1.62 -11.06 -25.74
N PHE A 89 -0.79 -11.04 -24.69
CA PHE A 89 -1.20 -10.50 -23.40
C PHE A 89 -1.62 -9.03 -23.48
N GLN A 90 -0.88 -8.19 -24.21
CA GLN A 90 -1.26 -6.79 -24.42
C GLN A 90 -2.55 -6.65 -25.23
N ARG A 91 -2.75 -7.50 -26.26
CA ARG A 91 -3.99 -7.55 -27.03
C ARG A 91 -5.17 -7.94 -26.14
N GLN A 92 -5.05 -9.01 -25.36
CA GLN A 92 -6.08 -9.46 -24.42
C GLN A 92 -6.37 -8.41 -23.34
N LYS A 93 -5.33 -7.80 -22.76
CA LYS A 93 -5.47 -6.72 -21.77
C LYS A 93 -6.21 -5.52 -22.33
N LYS A 94 -5.98 -5.16 -23.60
CA LYS A 94 -6.68 -4.05 -24.25
C LYS A 94 -8.16 -4.38 -24.51
N LEU A 95 -8.45 -5.61 -24.90
CA LEU A 95 -9.83 -6.07 -25.17
C LEU A 95 -10.65 -6.25 -23.89
N LEU A 96 -10.05 -6.84 -22.85
CA LEU A 96 -10.75 -7.22 -21.63
C LEU A 96 -10.60 -6.20 -20.49
N GLY A 97 -9.59 -5.32 -20.54
CA GLY A 97 -9.22 -4.46 -19.41
C GLY A 97 -10.24 -3.35 -19.09
N GLU A 98 -11.04 -2.95 -20.07
CA GLU A 98 -12.12 -1.97 -19.89
C GLU A 98 -13.50 -2.63 -19.66
N LEU A 99 -13.58 -3.96 -19.75
CA LEU A 99 -14.82 -4.69 -19.45
C LEU A 99 -15.06 -4.72 -17.93
N GLY A 100 -16.31 -4.48 -17.52
CA GLY A 100 -16.72 -4.42 -16.12
C GLY A 100 -17.14 -3.01 -15.67
N ALA A 101 -17.14 -2.76 -14.36
CA ALA A 101 -17.54 -1.47 -13.81
C ALA A 101 -16.36 -0.46 -13.85
N LYS A 102 -16.62 0.76 -14.34
CA LYS A 102 -15.64 1.86 -14.31
C LYS A 102 -15.32 2.22 -12.86
N LYS A 103 -14.07 2.01 -12.45
CA LYS A 103 -13.61 2.38 -11.11
C LYS A 103 -13.52 3.92 -11.00
N PRO A 104 -14.02 4.54 -9.92
CA PRO A 104 -13.75 5.95 -9.67
C PRO A 104 -12.23 6.16 -9.54
N GLN A 105 -11.74 7.28 -10.07
CA GLN A 105 -10.30 7.53 -10.17
C GLN A 105 -9.68 7.64 -8.77
N GLN A 106 -8.93 6.62 -8.39
CA GLN A 106 -8.19 6.58 -7.13
C GLN A 106 -6.89 7.37 -7.26
N TYR A 107 -6.42 7.94 -6.15
CA TYR A 107 -5.12 8.61 -6.09
C TYR A 107 -4.00 7.64 -6.52
N GLN A 108 -3.17 8.08 -7.46
CA GLN A 108 -2.02 7.35 -7.95
C GLN A 108 -0.75 8.14 -7.61
N PRO A 109 0.23 7.54 -6.91
CA PRO A 109 1.43 8.26 -6.44
C PRO A 109 2.25 8.92 -7.55
N HIS A 110 2.35 8.27 -8.71
CA HIS A 110 3.17 8.73 -9.83
C HIS A 110 2.53 9.88 -10.63
N THR A 111 1.21 10.10 -10.49
CA THR A 111 0.50 11.15 -11.24
C THR A 111 1.01 12.54 -10.88
N LEU A 112 1.37 12.78 -9.61
CA LEU A 112 1.86 14.09 -9.17
C LEU A 112 3.21 14.47 -9.81
N VAL A 113 4.02 13.48 -10.18
CA VAL A 113 5.31 13.70 -10.85
C VAL A 113 5.12 13.75 -12.36
N ASN A 114 4.34 12.83 -12.93
CA ASN A 114 4.17 12.73 -14.38
C ASN A 114 3.24 13.80 -14.96
N ASN A 115 2.17 14.13 -14.24
CA ASN A 115 1.20 15.13 -14.64
C ASN A 115 0.77 16.00 -13.44
N PRO A 116 1.64 16.92 -13.01
CA PRO A 116 1.35 17.81 -11.89
C PRO A 116 0.20 18.78 -12.23
N PRO A 117 -0.60 19.17 -11.21
CA PRO A 117 -1.71 20.09 -11.37
C PRO A 117 -1.25 21.52 -11.68
N ARG A 118 -2.09 22.29 -12.37
CA ARG A 118 -1.83 23.71 -12.64
C ARG A 118 -2.08 24.56 -11.39
N PRO A 119 -1.50 25.77 -11.30
CA PRO A 119 -1.76 26.69 -10.19
C PRO A 119 -3.25 27.02 -9.97
N SER A 120 -4.07 27.04 -11.05
CA SER A 120 -5.53 27.21 -10.99
C SER A 120 -6.26 26.04 -10.35
N ASP A 121 -5.70 24.84 -10.47
CA ASP A 121 -6.35 23.58 -10.12
C ASP A 121 -6.00 23.13 -8.70
N VAL A 122 -5.23 23.96 -7.97
CA VAL A 122 -4.90 23.71 -6.57
C VAL A 122 -6.14 23.96 -5.71
N THR A 123 -6.72 22.88 -5.21
CA THR A 123 -7.84 22.90 -4.27
C THR A 123 -7.37 22.61 -2.83
N LEU A 124 -8.19 22.99 -1.85
CA LEU A 124 -7.89 22.73 -0.43
C LEU A 124 -7.88 21.24 -0.13
N GLU A 125 -8.73 20.45 -0.81
CA GLU A 125 -8.79 19.00 -0.67
C GLU A 125 -7.49 18.34 -1.15
N LEU A 126 -6.89 18.85 -2.23
CA LEU A 126 -5.61 18.36 -2.72
C LEU A 126 -4.49 18.63 -1.71
N LEU A 127 -4.45 19.83 -1.12
CA LEU A 127 -3.46 20.21 -0.11
C LEU A 127 -3.66 19.44 1.20
N LEU A 128 -4.90 19.19 1.61
CA LEU A 128 -5.22 18.35 2.75
C LEU A 128 -4.76 16.90 2.49
N ALA A 129 -5.10 16.35 1.32
CA ALA A 129 -4.72 15.00 0.91
C ALA A 129 -3.20 14.85 0.76
N SER A 130 -2.49 15.90 0.36
CA SER A 130 -1.03 15.92 0.27
C SER A 130 -0.31 16.07 1.60
N GLN A 131 -1.05 16.16 2.72
CA GLN A 131 -0.53 16.29 4.08
C GLN A 131 0.25 17.60 4.32
N SER A 132 -0.02 18.65 3.54
CA SER A 132 0.65 19.95 3.65
C SER A 132 0.37 20.68 4.97
N HIS A 133 -0.73 20.36 5.64
CA HIS A 133 -1.20 21.00 6.88
C HIS A 133 -0.52 20.44 8.15
N LEU A 134 0.19 19.31 8.07
CA LEU A 134 0.80 18.68 9.23
C LEU A 134 2.16 19.32 9.51
N GLY A 135 2.26 20.16 10.54
CA GLY A 135 3.53 20.72 10.98
C GLY A 135 4.28 19.80 11.96
N HIS A 136 5.20 20.39 12.72
CA HIS A 136 5.95 19.73 13.78
C HIS A 136 5.23 19.77 15.15
N SER A 137 5.80 19.03 16.12
CA SER A 137 5.34 19.02 17.51
C SER A 137 5.36 20.42 18.13
N THR A 138 4.43 20.70 19.04
CA THR A 138 4.34 21.98 19.76
C THR A 138 5.58 22.38 20.55
N SER A 139 6.47 21.43 20.84
CA SER A 139 7.75 21.70 21.51
C SER A 139 8.84 22.16 20.54
N LEU A 140 8.71 21.85 19.25
CA LEU A 140 9.69 22.11 18.20
C LEU A 140 9.07 23.03 17.15
N TRP A 141 8.88 24.30 17.51
CA TRP A 141 8.30 25.31 16.64
C TRP A 141 9.04 26.64 16.76
N ASN A 142 8.97 27.44 15.69
CA ASN A 142 9.48 28.80 15.66
C ASN A 142 8.31 29.78 15.87
N PRO A 143 8.35 30.63 16.91
CA PRO A 143 7.29 31.61 17.19
C PRO A 143 7.01 32.58 16.04
N ALA A 144 7.99 32.85 15.17
CA ALA A 144 7.81 33.72 14.00
C ALA A 144 6.77 33.18 12.99
N ASN A 145 6.52 31.87 13.01
CA ASN A 145 5.55 31.20 12.13
C ASN A 145 4.14 31.12 12.73
N ALA A 146 3.90 31.70 13.91
CA ALA A 146 2.60 31.65 14.58
C ALA A 146 1.44 32.10 13.66
N GLN A 147 1.70 33.09 12.79
CA GLN A 147 0.73 33.62 11.81
C GLN A 147 0.23 32.60 10.77
N TYR A 148 0.97 31.52 10.53
CA TYR A 148 0.60 30.49 9.55
C TYR A 148 -0.14 29.30 10.20
N ILE A 149 -0.12 29.22 11.53
CA ILE A 149 -0.67 28.10 12.29
C ILE A 149 -2.16 28.35 12.53
N HIS A 150 -2.99 27.40 12.10
CA HIS A 150 -4.43 27.41 12.33
C HIS A 150 -4.80 26.97 13.75
N GLY A 151 -4.08 25.98 14.29
CA GLY A 151 -4.34 25.45 15.63
C GLY A 151 -3.41 24.30 16.01
N ILE A 152 -3.75 23.61 17.10
CA ILE A 152 -3.00 22.47 17.61
C ILE A 152 -3.93 21.26 17.68
N ARG A 153 -3.48 20.11 17.16
CA ARG A 153 -4.21 18.84 17.23
C ARG A 153 -3.21 17.70 17.43
N ASP A 154 -3.51 16.77 18.33
CA ASP A 154 -2.67 15.60 18.65
C ASP A 154 -1.20 15.96 18.99
N GLY A 155 -0.99 17.12 19.61
CA GLY A 155 0.35 17.60 19.99
C GLY A 155 1.21 18.14 18.84
N ILE A 156 0.59 18.38 17.67
CA ILE A 156 1.22 18.89 16.44
C ILE A 156 0.55 20.21 16.05
N HIS A 157 1.33 21.14 15.49
CA HIS A 157 0.81 22.36 14.89
C HIS A 157 0.18 22.08 13.52
N ILE A 158 -1.05 22.57 13.33
CA ILE A 158 -1.75 22.47 12.05
C ILE A 158 -1.59 23.79 11.29
N ILE A 159 -0.98 23.72 10.11
CA ILE A 159 -0.80 24.85 9.20
C ILE A 159 -2.12 25.14 8.50
N SER A 160 -2.48 26.42 8.38
CA SER A 160 -3.71 26.83 7.67
C SER A 160 -3.60 26.57 6.17
N LEU A 161 -4.49 25.73 5.65
CA LEU A 161 -4.54 25.39 4.22
C LEU A 161 -4.88 26.59 3.32
N ASP A 162 -5.69 27.53 3.81
CA ASP A 162 -6.04 28.74 3.07
C ASP A 162 -4.80 29.62 2.84
N VAL A 163 -3.98 29.73 3.88
CA VAL A 163 -2.70 30.44 3.83
C VAL A 163 -1.76 29.70 2.88
N THR A 164 -1.60 28.38 3.02
CA THR A 164 -0.78 27.58 2.10
C THR A 164 -1.18 27.79 0.64
N ALA A 165 -2.49 27.73 0.32
CA ALA A 165 -2.98 27.92 -1.03
C ALA A 165 -2.71 29.32 -1.58
N ALA A 166 -2.91 30.37 -0.77
CA ALA A 166 -2.66 31.75 -1.18
C ALA A 166 -1.18 32.01 -1.47
N TYR A 167 -0.28 31.54 -0.59
CA TYR A 167 1.16 31.71 -0.75
C TYR A 167 1.72 30.86 -1.89
N LEU A 168 1.20 29.63 -2.08
CA LEU A 168 1.58 28.80 -3.23
C LEU A 168 1.19 29.45 -4.57
N ARG A 169 -0.02 30.03 -4.68
CA ARG A 169 -0.44 30.76 -5.89
C ARG A 169 0.41 32.02 -6.12
N ARG A 170 0.78 32.73 -5.05
CA ARG A 170 1.70 33.88 -5.13
C ARG A 170 3.07 33.44 -5.65
N ALA A 171 3.64 32.37 -5.09
CA ALA A 171 4.91 31.81 -5.52
C ALA A 171 4.86 31.35 -6.99
N ALA A 172 3.78 30.69 -7.41
CA ALA A 172 3.58 30.29 -8.80
C ALA A 172 3.58 31.50 -9.75
N LYS A 173 2.94 32.61 -9.37
CA LYS A 173 2.97 33.85 -10.16
C LYS A 173 4.39 34.43 -10.30
N VAL A 174 5.19 34.38 -9.23
CA VAL A 174 6.59 34.82 -9.25
C VAL A 174 7.41 33.96 -10.21
N VAL A 175 7.33 32.63 -10.10
CA VAL A 175 8.04 31.71 -11.01
C VAL A 175 7.64 31.95 -12.46
N SER A 176 6.34 32.06 -12.75
CA SER A 176 5.84 32.33 -14.11
C SER A 176 6.39 33.64 -14.67
N SER A 177 6.42 34.71 -13.86
CA SER A 177 6.92 36.02 -14.30
C SER A 177 8.44 36.02 -14.54
N VAL A 178 9.21 35.29 -13.72
CA VAL A 178 10.66 35.15 -13.91
C VAL A 178 10.97 34.39 -15.20
N CYS A 179 10.28 33.27 -15.44
CA CYS A 179 10.42 32.51 -16.70
C CYS A 179 9.96 33.31 -17.92
N GLU A 180 8.89 34.11 -17.80
CA GLU A 180 8.40 35.00 -18.86
C GLU A 180 9.46 36.04 -19.26
N ASN A 181 10.22 36.54 -18.28
CA ASN A 181 11.33 37.47 -18.48
C ASN A 181 12.65 36.76 -18.82
N GLY A 182 12.64 35.46 -19.10
CA GLY A 182 13.85 34.70 -19.46
C GLY A 182 14.87 34.51 -18.34
N GLY A 183 14.46 34.65 -17.08
CA GLY A 183 15.34 34.45 -15.92
C GLY A 183 15.61 32.97 -15.63
N LEU A 184 16.80 32.69 -15.08
CA LEU A 184 17.23 31.34 -14.73
C LEU A 184 16.68 30.92 -13.35
N VAL A 185 15.84 29.89 -13.33
CA VAL A 185 15.28 29.32 -12.08
C VAL A 185 16.06 28.08 -11.66
N LEU A 186 16.47 28.01 -10.39
CA LEU A 186 17.11 26.85 -9.77
C LEU A 186 16.15 26.19 -8.77
N PHE A 187 15.79 24.94 -9.02
CA PHE A 187 15.05 24.11 -8.05
C PHE A 187 16.04 23.31 -7.19
N ALA A 188 15.95 23.45 -5.87
CA ALA A 188 16.81 22.78 -4.91
C ALA A 188 15.99 21.93 -3.93
N GLY A 189 16.26 20.63 -3.87
CA GLY A 189 15.64 19.71 -2.93
C GLY A 189 16.57 18.54 -2.61
N THR A 190 17.13 18.52 -1.41
CA THR A 190 18.27 17.65 -1.06
C THR A 190 17.90 16.44 -0.21
N ARG A 191 16.62 16.28 0.16
CA ARG A 191 16.16 15.10 0.92
C ARG A 191 16.01 13.87 -0.01
N GLU A 192 16.18 12.68 0.57
CA GLU A 192 16.00 11.42 -0.17
C GLU A 192 14.58 11.32 -0.76
N GLY A 193 14.49 11.05 -2.07
CA GLY A 193 13.21 10.94 -2.80
C GLY A 193 12.67 12.24 -3.40
N GLN A 194 13.38 13.38 -3.22
CA GLN A 194 13.07 14.65 -3.90
C GLN A 194 13.74 14.77 -5.29
N ASP A 195 14.68 13.88 -5.61
CA ASP A 195 15.39 13.82 -6.90
C ASP A 195 14.45 13.93 -8.12
N ARG A 196 13.43 13.08 -8.18
CA ARG A 196 12.51 13.02 -9.33
C ARG A 196 11.64 14.25 -9.45
N CYS A 197 11.21 14.84 -8.33
CA CYS A 197 10.33 16.00 -8.37
C CYS A 197 11.08 17.27 -8.75
N VAL A 198 12.31 17.44 -8.24
CA VAL A 198 13.17 18.58 -8.57
C VAL A 198 13.58 18.55 -10.03
N VAL A 199 14.03 17.38 -10.53
CA VAL A 199 14.42 17.23 -11.95
C VAL A 199 13.24 17.52 -12.86
N LYS A 200 12.05 16.96 -12.56
CA LYS A 200 10.88 17.17 -13.41
C LYS A 200 10.38 18.61 -13.37
N ALA A 201 10.41 19.26 -12.21
CA ALA A 201 10.05 20.67 -12.08
C ALA A 201 10.99 21.59 -12.88
N ALA A 202 12.29 21.34 -12.81
CA ALA A 202 13.29 22.07 -13.58
C ALA A 202 13.13 21.85 -15.10
N GLU A 203 12.87 20.62 -15.53
CA GLU A 203 12.63 20.28 -16.95
C GLU A 203 11.42 21.06 -17.51
N MET A 204 10.31 21.12 -16.77
CA MET A 204 9.11 21.87 -17.18
C MET A 204 9.37 23.37 -17.26
N ALA A 205 10.13 23.93 -16.30
CA ALA A 205 10.44 25.35 -16.27
C ALA A 205 11.58 25.77 -17.23
N GLY A 206 12.33 24.82 -17.79
CA GLY A 206 13.58 25.10 -18.52
C GLY A 206 14.70 25.63 -17.62
N GLY A 207 14.69 25.26 -16.33
CA GLY A 207 15.63 25.73 -15.32
C GLY A 207 16.69 24.69 -14.93
N CYS A 208 17.45 25.00 -13.88
CA CYS A 208 18.43 24.09 -13.28
C CYS A 208 17.84 23.33 -12.09
N HIS A 209 18.43 22.18 -11.78
CA HIS A 209 18.07 21.36 -10.63
C HIS A 209 19.27 21.09 -9.73
N LEU A 210 19.01 20.96 -8.43
CA LEU A 210 19.96 20.53 -7.42
C LEU A 210 19.27 19.53 -6.49
N PHE A 211 19.72 18.29 -6.52
CA PHE A 211 19.25 17.23 -5.62
C PHE A 211 20.33 16.70 -4.67
N GLU A 212 21.60 17.03 -4.92
CA GLU A 212 22.70 16.72 -4.02
C GLU A 212 22.95 17.88 -3.05
N ARG A 213 23.81 17.64 -2.05
CA ARG A 213 24.20 18.65 -1.08
C ARG A 213 24.78 19.88 -1.79
N TRP A 214 24.29 21.06 -1.45
CA TRP A 214 24.83 22.33 -1.94
C TRP A 214 26.32 22.46 -1.58
N ILE A 215 27.14 22.79 -2.58
CA ILE A 215 28.56 23.10 -2.39
C ILE A 215 28.66 24.56 -1.94
N PRO A 216 29.10 24.83 -0.70
CA PRO A 216 29.24 26.19 -0.19
C PRO A 216 30.19 27.01 -1.06
N GLY A 217 29.80 28.24 -1.38
CA GLY A 217 30.56 29.15 -2.23
C GLY A 217 30.21 29.07 -3.70
N SER A 218 29.25 28.23 -4.13
CA SER A 218 28.88 28.15 -5.55
C SER A 218 28.31 29.47 -6.11
N ILE A 219 27.76 30.37 -5.28
CA ILE A 219 27.31 31.70 -5.72
C ILE A 219 28.34 32.77 -5.38
N THR A 220 28.91 32.76 -4.16
CA THR A 220 29.86 33.79 -3.72
C THR A 220 31.26 33.64 -4.32
N ASN A 221 31.70 32.40 -4.54
CA ASN A 221 32.97 32.00 -5.16
C ASN A 221 32.72 31.16 -6.43
N GLY A 222 31.68 31.52 -7.19
CA GLY A 222 31.26 30.76 -8.37
C GLY A 222 32.35 30.64 -9.44
N GLN A 223 33.29 31.58 -9.53
CA GLN A 223 34.38 31.49 -10.50
C GLN A 223 35.29 30.28 -10.28
N GLN A 224 35.55 29.90 -9.02
CA GLN A 224 36.43 28.76 -8.71
C GLN A 224 35.72 27.42 -8.86
N ILE A 225 34.41 27.37 -8.58
CA ILE A 225 33.62 26.14 -8.58
C ILE A 225 33.01 25.88 -9.97
N LEU A 226 32.40 26.90 -10.57
CA LEU A 226 31.66 26.83 -11.82
C LEU A 226 32.48 27.35 -13.02
N GLY A 227 33.72 27.83 -12.83
CA GLY A 227 34.53 28.39 -13.91
C GLY A 227 34.84 27.41 -15.04
N ASN A 228 34.82 26.11 -14.77
CA ASN A 228 35.03 25.06 -15.78
C ASN A 228 33.74 24.60 -16.48
N CYS A 229 32.58 25.10 -16.07
CA CYS A 229 31.31 24.72 -16.66
C CYS A 229 31.08 25.46 -17.98
N ARG A 230 30.62 24.73 -19.01
CA ARG A 230 30.29 25.33 -20.32
C ARG A 230 29.07 26.24 -20.19
N ILE A 231 29.23 27.49 -20.60
CA ILE A 231 28.14 28.45 -20.79
C ILE A 231 27.72 28.43 -22.27
N LYS A 232 26.42 28.56 -22.52
CA LYS A 232 25.85 28.63 -23.86
C LYS A 232 25.09 29.94 -24.00
N VAL A 233 25.30 30.62 -25.13
CA VAL A 233 24.52 31.79 -25.51
C VAL A 233 23.37 31.31 -26.37
N VAL A 234 22.16 31.69 -26.00
CA VAL A 234 20.94 31.33 -26.71
C VAL A 234 20.23 32.58 -27.21
N ASP A 235 19.49 32.43 -28.31
CA ASP A 235 18.59 33.45 -28.82
C ASP A 235 17.24 33.47 -28.06
N GLU A 236 16.30 34.28 -28.53
CA GLU A 236 14.94 34.37 -28.00
C GLU A 236 14.10 33.08 -28.13
N PHE A 237 14.50 32.15 -28.98
CA PHE A 237 13.86 30.84 -29.22
C PHE A 237 14.56 29.68 -28.50
N ASP A 238 15.55 29.97 -27.65
CA ASP A 238 16.42 29.01 -26.99
C ASP A 238 17.36 28.21 -27.93
N GLU A 239 17.64 28.73 -29.14
CA GLU A 239 18.61 28.14 -30.07
C GLU A 239 20.04 28.62 -29.77
N GLU A 240 21.01 27.71 -29.79
CA GLU A 240 22.41 28.00 -29.47
C GLU A 240 23.07 28.81 -30.59
N MET A 241 23.53 30.02 -30.27
CA MET A 241 24.20 30.91 -31.22
C MET A 241 25.72 30.63 -31.23
N PRO A 242 26.29 30.22 -32.38
CA PRO A 242 27.73 29.99 -32.50
C PRO A 242 28.52 31.31 -32.55
N GLY A 243 29.78 31.29 -32.11
CA GLY A 243 30.72 32.42 -32.25
C GLY A 243 30.92 33.30 -31.01
N PHE A 244 30.30 32.96 -29.87
CA PHE A 244 30.48 33.68 -28.60
C PHE A 244 31.53 33.07 -27.66
N GLU A 245 32.22 32.00 -28.08
CA GLU A 245 33.11 31.19 -27.23
C GLU A 245 34.26 32.01 -26.63
N GLU A 246 34.87 32.93 -27.39
CA GLU A 246 35.95 33.81 -26.90
C GLU A 246 35.44 34.81 -25.84
N GLN A 247 34.23 35.34 -26.01
CA GLN A 247 33.64 36.31 -25.07
C GLN A 247 33.21 35.65 -23.74
N MET A 248 33.00 34.33 -23.73
CA MET A 248 32.60 33.56 -22.56
C MET A 248 33.75 33.21 -21.61
N LEU A 249 35.00 33.21 -22.10
CA LEU A 249 36.18 32.97 -21.25
C LEU A 249 36.35 34.05 -20.17
N ASP A 250 35.96 35.28 -20.48
CA ASP A 250 36.09 36.44 -19.59
C ASP A 250 34.84 36.69 -18.72
N GLN A 251 33.75 35.92 -18.91
CA GLN A 251 32.52 36.13 -18.14
C GLN A 251 32.56 35.46 -16.76
N ALA A 252 31.93 36.14 -15.79
CA ALA A 252 31.73 35.58 -14.46
C ALA A 252 30.74 34.40 -14.51
N SER A 253 30.94 33.42 -13.64
CA SER A 253 30.01 32.28 -13.45
C SER A 253 28.55 32.72 -13.36
N LEU A 254 27.66 32.03 -14.09
CA LEU A 254 26.21 32.28 -14.06
C LEU A 254 25.64 32.11 -12.65
N LYS A 255 24.75 33.03 -12.28
CA LYS A 255 24.00 32.99 -11.03
C LYS A 255 22.52 32.78 -11.35
N PRO A 256 21.76 32.05 -10.51
CA PRO A 256 20.32 31.92 -10.68
C PRO A 256 19.63 33.25 -10.37
N ASP A 257 18.60 33.58 -11.15
CA ASP A 257 17.74 34.75 -10.91
C ASP A 257 16.64 34.45 -9.89
N LEU A 258 16.30 33.18 -9.70
CA LEU A 258 15.34 32.72 -8.70
C LEU A 258 15.75 31.35 -8.18
N VAL A 259 15.73 31.18 -6.85
CA VAL A 259 15.97 29.88 -6.22
C VAL A 259 14.71 29.38 -5.53
N VAL A 260 14.28 28.18 -5.85
CA VAL A 260 13.17 27.47 -5.21
C VAL A 260 13.74 26.36 -4.34
N CYS A 261 13.75 26.56 -3.02
CA CYS A 261 14.27 25.62 -2.05
C CYS A 261 13.13 24.84 -1.37
N LEU A 262 13.06 23.53 -1.62
CA LEU A 262 12.02 22.65 -1.07
C LEU A 262 12.25 22.30 0.41
N ASN A 263 13.50 22.39 0.88
CA ASN A 263 13.88 22.09 2.25
C ASN A 263 14.91 23.12 2.79
N PRO A 264 14.43 24.28 3.28
CA PRO A 264 15.27 25.39 3.74
C PRO A 264 16.18 25.07 4.95
N MET A 265 15.73 24.21 5.87
CA MET A 265 16.47 23.90 7.10
C MET A 265 17.83 23.26 6.85
N GLU A 266 17.91 22.30 5.93
CA GLU A 266 19.17 21.63 5.59
C GLU A 266 20.05 22.46 4.66
N ASN A 267 19.44 23.37 3.89
CA ASN A 267 20.11 24.18 2.86
C ASN A 267 20.24 25.66 3.24
N TYR A 268 20.42 25.98 4.51
CA TYR A 268 20.58 27.37 4.97
C TYR A 268 21.76 28.09 4.26
N VAL A 269 22.85 27.39 3.99
CA VAL A 269 24.03 27.97 3.33
C VAL A 269 23.70 28.52 1.94
N LEU A 270 22.90 27.79 1.16
CA LEU A 270 22.41 28.24 -0.15
C LEU A 270 21.59 29.53 0.00
N LEU A 271 20.64 29.54 0.94
CA LEU A 271 19.77 30.71 1.16
C LEU A 271 20.55 31.93 1.64
N HIS A 272 21.56 31.72 2.49
CA HIS A 272 22.44 32.79 2.96
C HIS A 272 23.28 33.38 1.82
N GLU A 273 23.83 32.55 0.93
CA GLU A 273 24.54 33.02 -0.26
C GLU A 273 23.64 33.80 -1.22
N CYS A 274 22.39 33.35 -1.39
CA CYS A 274 21.38 34.07 -2.17
C CYS A 274 21.09 35.46 -1.58
N ALA A 275 20.94 35.55 -0.25
CA ALA A 275 20.70 36.81 0.44
C ALA A 275 21.84 37.82 0.24
N LEU A 276 23.10 37.36 0.29
CA LEU A 276 24.27 38.22 0.04
C LEU A 276 24.34 38.73 -1.41
N ASN A 277 23.80 37.98 -2.37
CA ASN A 277 23.82 38.31 -3.79
C ASN A 277 22.51 38.91 -4.31
N ASN A 278 21.56 39.25 -3.42
CA ASN A 278 20.25 39.79 -3.75
C ASN A 278 19.43 38.90 -4.71
N ILE A 279 19.57 37.58 -4.60
CA ILE A 279 18.80 36.62 -5.40
C ILE A 279 17.51 36.30 -4.65
N PRO A 280 16.32 36.52 -5.24
CA PRO A 280 15.05 36.18 -4.61
C PRO A 280 14.92 34.68 -4.42
N THR A 281 14.35 34.28 -3.28
CA THR A 281 14.19 32.88 -2.91
C THR A 281 12.75 32.54 -2.55
N ILE A 282 12.30 31.37 -2.99
CA ILE A 282 11.03 30.75 -2.61
C ILE A 282 11.37 29.52 -1.79
N GLY A 283 10.67 29.28 -0.67
CA GLY A 283 10.87 28.03 0.04
C GLY A 283 9.71 27.56 0.87
N ILE A 284 9.67 26.24 1.09
CA ILE A 284 8.67 25.59 1.93
C ILE A 284 9.06 25.82 3.40
N ILE A 285 8.22 26.53 4.14
CA ILE A 285 8.47 26.85 5.54
C ILE A 285 7.56 26.00 6.40
N ASP A 286 8.15 25.02 7.07
CA ASP A 286 7.47 24.26 8.12
C ASP A 286 7.50 25.04 9.46
N THR A 287 6.75 24.58 10.45
CA THR A 287 6.51 25.27 11.72
C THR A 287 7.78 25.51 12.53
N ASN A 288 8.85 24.73 12.33
CA ASN A 288 10.16 24.89 12.97
C ASN A 288 11.13 25.78 12.16
N ALA A 289 10.92 25.99 10.86
CA ALA A 289 11.82 26.73 9.99
C ALA A 289 11.68 28.24 10.18
N ASN A 290 12.75 29.02 9.97
CA ASN A 290 12.63 30.48 10.07
C ASN A 290 12.11 31.09 8.75
N PRO A 291 10.96 31.80 8.76
CA PRO A 291 10.40 32.37 7.54
C PRO A 291 11.25 33.50 6.96
N THR A 292 12.15 34.12 7.74
CA THR A 292 12.99 35.23 7.28
C THR A 292 14.12 34.81 6.35
N TRP A 293 14.37 33.51 6.19
CA TRP A 293 15.42 33.01 5.29
C TRP A 293 15.05 33.07 3.82
N VAL A 294 13.75 33.18 3.51
CA VAL A 294 13.25 33.20 2.13
C VAL A 294 12.47 34.47 1.85
N THR A 295 12.51 34.95 0.60
CA THR A 295 11.72 36.11 0.16
C THR A 295 10.23 35.78 0.09
N TYR A 296 9.90 34.59 -0.42
CA TYR A 296 8.53 34.10 -0.54
C TYR A 296 8.40 32.76 0.20
N ALA A 297 7.83 32.80 1.40
CA ALA A 297 7.53 31.61 2.18
C ALA A 297 6.32 30.87 1.63
N ILE A 298 6.35 29.54 1.58
CA ILE A 298 5.18 28.69 1.36
C ILE A 298 4.97 27.90 2.65
N PRO A 299 4.04 28.29 3.53
CA PRO A 299 3.84 27.57 4.77
C PRO A 299 3.20 26.22 4.47
N ALA A 300 3.97 25.15 4.62
CA ALA A 300 3.54 23.78 4.38
C ALA A 300 4.53 22.79 5.00
N ASN A 301 4.07 21.55 5.15
CA ASN A 301 4.89 20.42 5.56
C ASN A 301 5.98 20.11 4.51
N ASP A 302 7.25 20.17 4.89
CA ASP A 302 8.39 19.82 4.03
C ASP A 302 8.81 18.34 4.14
N ASP A 303 8.39 17.62 5.20
CA ASP A 303 8.70 16.19 5.43
C ASP A 303 7.88 15.26 4.54
N SER A 304 6.67 15.67 4.15
CA SER A 304 5.84 14.86 3.26
C SER A 304 6.30 14.99 1.82
N LEU A 305 6.86 13.91 1.26
CA LEU A 305 7.19 13.80 -0.16
C LEU A 305 5.99 14.13 -1.07
N ARG A 306 4.77 13.80 -0.64
CA ARG A 306 3.55 14.10 -1.40
C ARG A 306 3.28 15.60 -1.45
N CYS A 307 3.47 16.31 -0.34
CA CYS A 307 3.35 17.76 -0.27
C CYS A 307 4.38 18.42 -1.18
N VAL A 308 5.65 18.04 -1.03
CA VAL A 308 6.76 18.56 -1.82
C VAL A 308 6.56 18.31 -3.32
N GLN A 309 6.07 17.13 -3.71
CA GLN A 309 5.74 16.82 -5.11
C GLN A 309 4.63 17.72 -5.68
N VAL A 310 3.57 17.99 -4.90
CA VAL A 310 2.51 18.92 -5.33
C VAL A 310 3.07 20.32 -5.51
N ILE A 311 3.83 20.83 -4.53
CA ILE A 311 4.37 22.19 -4.57
C ILE A 311 5.37 22.33 -5.73
N ALA A 312 6.35 21.43 -5.84
CA ALA A 312 7.33 21.45 -6.92
C ALA A 312 6.66 21.31 -8.29
N GLY A 313 5.66 20.43 -8.41
CA GLY A 313 4.89 20.24 -9.64
C GLY A 313 4.12 21.51 -10.06
N VAL A 314 3.43 22.17 -9.12
CA VAL A 314 2.69 23.41 -9.37
C VAL A 314 3.63 24.54 -9.79
N LEU A 315 4.78 24.68 -9.13
CA LEU A 315 5.78 25.69 -9.48
C LEU A 315 6.41 25.39 -10.85
N GLY A 316 6.70 24.12 -11.16
CA GLY A 316 7.19 23.71 -12.47
C GLY A 316 6.20 23.98 -13.60
N ARG A 317 4.91 23.70 -13.40
CA ARG A 317 3.83 24.06 -14.35
C ARG A 317 3.71 25.56 -14.55
N ALA A 318 3.91 26.36 -13.50
CA ALA A 318 3.89 27.81 -13.60
C ALA A 318 5.09 28.35 -14.42
N GLY A 319 6.25 27.72 -14.30
CA GLY A 319 7.43 28.03 -15.12
C GLY A 319 7.21 27.67 -16.60
N GLU A 320 6.64 26.50 -16.88
CA GLU A 320 6.25 26.07 -18.24
C GLU A 320 5.30 27.09 -18.89
N GLU A 321 4.28 27.54 -18.16
CA GLU A 321 3.34 28.57 -18.64
C GLU A 321 4.05 29.91 -18.91
N GLY A 322 4.99 30.31 -18.04
CA GLY A 322 5.79 31.51 -18.22
C GLY A 322 6.69 31.44 -19.46
N ARG A 323 7.34 30.30 -19.67
CA ARG A 323 8.19 30.05 -20.85
C ARG A 323 7.37 30.02 -22.14
N ALA A 324 6.20 29.41 -22.13
CA ALA A 324 5.29 29.42 -23.28
C ALA A 324 4.90 30.87 -23.67
N LYS A 325 4.54 31.71 -22.69
CA LYS A 325 4.24 33.13 -22.93
C LYS A 325 5.44 33.90 -23.48
N ARG A 326 6.66 33.58 -23.05
CA ARG A 326 7.90 34.16 -23.58
C ARG A 326 8.08 33.81 -25.06
N LEU A 327 7.93 32.54 -25.43
CA LEU A 327 8.06 32.08 -26.82
C LEU A 327 6.97 32.70 -27.71
N GLU A 328 5.72 32.76 -27.25
CA GLU A 328 4.64 33.46 -27.96
C GLU A 328 4.88 34.97 -28.11
N ALA A 329 5.61 35.59 -27.17
CA ALA A 329 6.00 36.99 -27.26
C ALA A 329 7.16 37.18 -28.25
N ALA A 330 8.11 36.24 -28.29
CA ALA A 330 9.19 36.18 -29.27
C ALA A 330 8.66 36.01 -30.71
N ASP A 331 7.67 35.13 -30.92
CA ASP A 331 6.98 34.97 -32.21
C ASP A 331 6.34 36.27 -32.72
N ARG A 332 5.89 37.13 -31.78
CA ARG A 332 5.31 38.45 -32.07
C ARG A 332 6.36 39.56 -32.19
N GLY A 333 7.65 39.24 -32.10
CA GLY A 333 8.76 40.19 -32.14
C GLY A 333 8.83 41.12 -30.92
N LYS A 334 8.20 40.76 -29.80
CA LYS A 334 8.19 41.54 -28.54
C LYS A 334 8.95 40.78 -27.45
N TYR A 335 10.20 41.15 -27.22
CA TYR A 335 11.01 40.58 -26.12
C TYR A 335 10.94 41.45 -24.87
N LYS A 336 10.76 40.81 -23.70
CA LYS A 336 10.70 41.47 -22.38
C LYS A 336 12.05 41.51 -21.66
N PHE A 337 13.02 40.73 -22.11
CA PHE A 337 14.33 40.62 -21.46
C PHE A 337 15.38 41.48 -22.16
N ILE A 338 16.36 41.92 -21.38
CA ILE A 338 17.47 42.74 -21.87
C ILE A 338 18.65 41.79 -22.15
N PRO A 339 19.37 41.94 -23.28
CA PRO A 339 20.57 41.16 -23.54
C PRO A 339 21.58 41.24 -22.38
N ALA A 340 22.27 40.13 -22.10
CA ALA A 340 23.25 40.11 -21.01
C ALA A 340 24.38 41.12 -21.27
N LYS A 341 24.75 41.86 -20.22
CA LYS A 341 25.77 42.93 -20.31
C LYS A 341 27.09 42.35 -20.83
N LYS A 342 27.73 43.04 -21.78
CA LYS A 342 29.03 42.72 -22.40
C LYS A 342 29.05 41.60 -23.45
N LEU A 343 27.91 41.22 -24.02
CA LEU A 343 27.85 40.40 -25.24
C LEU A 343 27.78 41.29 -26.48
N TYR A 344 28.62 41.00 -27.49
CA TYR A 344 28.62 41.67 -28.79
C TYR A 344 28.48 40.63 -29.90
N MET A 345 27.78 40.96 -30.98
CA MET A 345 27.59 40.03 -32.11
C MET A 345 28.95 39.64 -32.72
N PRO A 346 29.22 38.35 -33.01
CA PRO A 346 30.49 37.91 -33.57
C PRO A 346 30.72 38.57 -34.93
N GLY A 347 31.79 39.36 -35.05
CA GLY A 347 32.16 40.06 -36.29
C GLY A 347 31.83 41.56 -36.34
N GLU A 348 31.06 42.09 -35.39
CA GLU A 348 30.87 43.54 -35.21
C GLU A 348 31.72 44.01 -34.02
N GLY A 349 32.54 45.05 -34.21
CA GLY A 349 33.44 45.56 -33.16
C GLY A 349 32.67 46.10 -31.93
N ALA A 350 33.40 46.29 -30.81
CA ALA A 350 32.87 46.72 -29.51
C ALA A 350 32.07 48.05 -29.51
N GLU A 351 31.98 48.75 -30.64
CA GLU A 351 31.20 49.97 -30.84
C GLU A 351 29.72 49.71 -31.21
N SER A 352 29.33 48.50 -31.63
CA SER A 352 27.91 48.09 -31.76
C SER A 352 27.45 47.34 -30.50
N ALA A 353 27.48 48.01 -29.34
CA ALA A 353 26.72 47.50 -28.20
C ALA A 353 25.27 47.29 -28.66
N VAL A 354 24.74 46.08 -28.43
CA VAL A 354 23.32 45.74 -28.68
C VAL A 354 22.45 46.55 -27.71
N TYR A 355 22.32 47.84 -27.98
CA TYR A 355 21.11 48.57 -27.63
C TYR A 355 20.14 48.25 -28.76
N PRO A 356 18.98 47.64 -28.46
CA PRO A 356 17.98 47.44 -29.50
C PRO A 356 17.67 48.80 -30.12
N LYS A 357 17.98 48.95 -31.42
CA LYS A 357 17.36 49.99 -32.25
C LYS A 357 15.86 49.74 -32.14
N SER A 358 15.19 50.56 -31.32
CA SER A 358 13.78 50.49 -30.90
C SER A 358 13.44 49.59 -29.71
N LEU A 359 13.91 49.95 -28.51
CA LEU A 359 12.90 50.17 -27.46
C LEU A 359 12.01 51.31 -27.97
N LYS A 360 10.80 51.01 -28.45
CA LYS A 360 9.77 52.04 -28.63
C LYS A 360 9.42 52.59 -27.24
N LEU A 361 10.25 53.51 -26.74
CA LEU A 361 9.99 54.36 -25.58
C LEU A 361 8.84 55.36 -25.84
N GLY A 362 8.06 55.16 -26.92
CA GLY A 362 6.91 55.96 -27.30
C GLY A 362 5.57 55.38 -26.86
N GLU A 363 5.47 54.09 -26.51
CA GLU A 363 4.18 53.51 -26.07
C GLU A 363 4.00 53.60 -24.54
N THR A 364 5.08 53.61 -23.76
CA THR A 364 5.00 53.78 -22.28
C THR A 364 4.61 55.20 -21.85
N ILE A 365 4.81 56.22 -22.71
CA ILE A 365 4.34 57.59 -22.44
C ILE A 365 2.86 57.75 -22.79
N GLN A 366 2.32 56.90 -23.67
CA GLN A 366 0.90 56.89 -24.01
C GLN A 366 0.08 56.20 -22.91
N ASP A 367 0.62 55.14 -22.31
CA ASP A 367 0.05 54.49 -21.12
C ASP A 367 0.17 55.37 -19.85
N LEU A 368 1.17 56.26 -19.77
CA LEU A 368 1.27 57.27 -18.71
C LEU A 368 0.35 58.48 -18.94
N LYS A 369 -0.13 58.73 -20.16
CA LYS A 369 -1.17 59.73 -20.45
C LYS A 369 -2.58 59.19 -20.25
N GLU A 370 -2.80 57.87 -20.31
CA GLU A 370 -4.07 57.26 -19.93
C GLU A 370 -4.34 57.28 -18.42
N ALA A 371 -3.31 57.52 -17.61
CA ALA A 371 -3.43 57.69 -16.16
C ALA A 371 -4.02 59.06 -15.73
N ASP A 372 -4.16 60.02 -16.66
CA ASP A 372 -4.75 61.35 -16.43
C ASP A 372 -6.22 61.46 -16.92
N ARG A 373 -6.91 60.34 -17.18
CA ARG A 373 -8.35 60.36 -17.47
C ARG A 373 -9.15 60.64 -16.18
N PRO A 374 -10.12 61.58 -16.19
CA PRO A 374 -10.92 61.90 -15.01
C PRO A 374 -11.64 60.65 -14.48
N LEU A 375 -11.60 60.47 -13.15
CA LEU A 375 -12.10 59.27 -12.45
C LEU A 375 -13.56 58.92 -12.79
N GLU A 376 -14.36 59.90 -13.20
CA GLU A 376 -15.77 59.75 -13.58
C GLU A 376 -15.96 58.91 -14.86
N GLU A 377 -15.07 59.03 -15.86
CA GLU A 377 -15.15 58.23 -17.10
C GLU A 377 -14.76 56.77 -16.85
N ILE A 378 -13.74 56.53 -16.02
CA ILE A 378 -13.28 55.18 -15.65
C ILE A 378 -14.35 54.44 -14.82
N MET A 379 -15.08 55.16 -13.98
CA MET A 379 -16.19 54.60 -13.21
C MET A 379 -17.41 54.34 -14.10
N ALA A 380 -17.72 55.21 -15.06
CA ALA A 380 -18.81 55.02 -16.02
C ALA A 380 -18.57 53.80 -16.93
N GLU A 381 -17.36 53.65 -17.50
CA GLU A 381 -17.00 52.48 -18.32
C GLU A 381 -17.00 51.17 -17.50
N ARG A 382 -16.57 51.22 -16.22
CA ARG A 382 -16.64 50.06 -15.32
C ARG A 382 -18.06 49.67 -14.98
N ASP A 383 -18.95 50.64 -14.78
CA ASP A 383 -20.36 50.36 -14.48
C ASP A 383 -21.09 49.86 -15.74
N GLU A 384 -20.72 50.32 -16.93
CA GLU A 384 -21.23 49.81 -18.20
C GLU A 384 -20.77 48.37 -18.46
N GLN A 385 -19.48 48.07 -18.27
CA GLN A 385 -18.95 46.70 -18.38
C GLN A 385 -19.57 45.76 -17.32
N ARG A 386 -19.79 46.25 -16.10
CA ARG A 386 -20.43 45.46 -15.03
C ARG A 386 -21.90 45.21 -15.32
N ASN A 387 -22.59 46.13 -15.99
CA ASN A 387 -23.96 45.95 -16.46
C ASN A 387 -24.05 44.98 -17.64
N VAL A 388 -23.08 44.98 -18.56
CA VAL A 388 -22.98 43.99 -19.65
C VAL A 388 -22.71 42.58 -19.10
N GLU A 389 -21.78 42.43 -18.17
CA GLU A 389 -21.53 41.13 -17.50
C GLU A 389 -22.75 40.64 -16.72
N ARG A 390 -23.49 41.55 -16.07
CA ARG A 390 -24.71 41.21 -15.33
C ARG A 390 -25.84 40.80 -16.27
N ALA A 391 -25.95 41.45 -17.43
CA ALA A 391 -26.89 41.09 -18.48
C ALA A 391 -26.56 39.72 -19.10
N GLU A 392 -25.28 39.42 -19.36
CA GLU A 392 -24.85 38.11 -19.83
C GLU A 392 -25.08 36.99 -18.80
N ARG A 393 -24.87 37.26 -17.51
CA ARG A 393 -25.15 36.30 -16.43
C ARG A 393 -26.64 36.05 -16.26
N LEU A 394 -27.48 37.08 -16.41
CA LEU A 394 -28.94 36.95 -16.42
C LEU A 394 -29.43 36.20 -17.67
N ALA A 395 -28.82 36.43 -18.84
CA ALA A 395 -29.11 35.70 -20.07
C ALA A 395 -28.70 34.21 -19.98
N LYS A 396 -27.53 33.90 -19.42
CA LYS A 396 -27.08 32.52 -19.15
C LYS A 396 -27.91 31.82 -18.08
N ALA A 397 -28.44 32.55 -17.09
CA ALA A 397 -29.35 32.02 -16.09
C ALA A 397 -30.74 31.74 -16.66
N ALA A 398 -31.25 32.60 -17.54
CA ALA A 398 -32.51 32.38 -18.27
C ALA A 398 -32.42 31.19 -19.25
N ALA A 399 -31.29 31.02 -19.93
CA ALA A 399 -31.04 29.90 -20.83
C ALA A 399 -30.96 28.53 -20.12
N ARG A 400 -30.67 28.52 -18.80
CA ARG A 400 -30.58 27.29 -18.00
C ARG A 400 -31.93 26.70 -17.56
N ASN A 401 -33.02 27.49 -17.63
CA ASN A 401 -34.34 27.09 -17.12
C ASN A 401 -35.37 26.72 -18.21
N ALA A 402 -34.97 26.54 -19.48
CA ALA A 402 -35.85 25.99 -20.51
C ALA A 402 -35.78 24.45 -20.56
N PRO A 403 -36.91 23.72 -20.71
CA PRO A 403 -36.96 22.28 -20.48
C PRO A 403 -36.36 21.46 -21.64
N ARG A 404 -35.53 20.47 -21.27
CA ARG A 404 -34.96 19.44 -22.15
C ARG A 404 -36.04 18.55 -22.75
N LYS A 405 -36.15 18.55 -24.08
CA LYS A 405 -36.55 17.39 -24.89
C LYS A 405 -35.71 17.36 -26.18
N ALA A 406 -35.29 16.16 -26.54
CA ALA A 406 -34.77 15.69 -27.83
C ALA A 406 -33.23 15.60 -28.03
N ALA A 407 -32.87 14.43 -28.60
CA ALA A 407 -31.64 13.99 -29.28
C ALA A 407 -30.42 13.68 -28.39
N GLU A 408 -29.83 12.47 -28.30
CA GLU A 408 -29.94 11.20 -29.06
C GLU A 408 -30.05 11.32 -30.59
N SER A 409 -28.91 11.57 -31.25
CA SER A 409 -28.45 10.86 -32.46
C SER A 409 -27.16 11.50 -33.00
N GLU A 410 -26.29 10.69 -33.60
CA GLU A 410 -25.10 11.04 -34.41
C GLU A 410 -23.83 11.41 -33.62
N SER A 411 -22.61 11.00 -33.95
CA SER A 411 -21.98 10.01 -34.85
C SER A 411 -20.48 10.12 -34.49
N GLU A 412 -19.81 9.04 -34.11
CA GLU A 412 -18.86 8.30 -34.95
C GLU A 412 -17.84 9.12 -35.77
N GLN A 413 -16.58 8.63 -35.76
CA GLN A 413 -15.43 8.92 -36.63
C GLN A 413 -14.46 10.05 -36.24
N GLN A 414 -13.28 9.66 -35.72
CA GLN A 414 -11.99 9.86 -36.42
C GLN A 414 -10.80 9.28 -35.62
N LYS A 415 -10.08 8.35 -36.25
CA LYS A 415 -8.67 8.04 -35.97
C LYS A 415 -7.78 9.06 -36.68
N PRO A 416 -6.52 9.21 -36.23
CA PRO A 416 -5.43 8.97 -37.16
C PRO A 416 -4.35 8.06 -36.59
N ASP A 417 -3.43 7.75 -37.50
CA ASP A 417 -2.60 6.56 -37.60
C ASP A 417 -1.23 6.68 -36.94
N CYS A 418 -0.56 5.53 -36.96
CA CYS A 418 0.72 5.11 -36.45
C CYS A 418 1.95 5.92 -36.93
N SER A 419 2.99 5.95 -36.08
CA SER A 419 4.36 5.45 -36.35
C SER A 419 5.49 6.42 -35.95
N LYS A 420 6.44 5.93 -35.13
CA LYS A 420 7.89 5.94 -35.41
C LYS A 420 8.74 5.33 -34.28
N GLN A 421 9.41 4.25 -34.67
CA GLN A 421 10.79 3.81 -34.42
C GLN A 421 11.41 3.77 -33.00
N THR A 422 11.88 2.54 -32.75
CA THR A 422 12.82 1.98 -31.78
C THR A 422 14.19 2.64 -31.69
N HIS A 423 14.86 2.56 -30.52
CA HIS A 423 16.25 2.07 -30.42
C HIS A 423 16.61 1.57 -29.00
N PHE A 424 17.04 0.30 -28.96
CA PHE A 424 18.09 -0.38 -28.17
C PHE A 424 18.34 -0.14 -26.66
N SER A 425 18.53 -1.29 -25.99
CA SER A 425 18.99 -1.63 -24.63
C SER A 425 20.50 -1.30 -24.40
N PRO A 426 21.24 -1.75 -23.34
CA PRO A 426 20.90 -2.61 -22.18
C PRO A 426 21.56 -2.23 -20.82
N PHE A 427 20.99 -2.66 -19.69
CA PHE A 427 21.78 -2.91 -18.48
C PHE A 427 21.04 -3.88 -17.55
N LEU A 428 21.78 -4.82 -16.96
CA LEU A 428 21.37 -5.84 -15.97
C LEU A 428 21.04 -7.24 -16.48
N ASP A 429 21.90 -7.73 -17.38
CA ASP A 429 22.57 -9.00 -17.10
C ASP A 429 23.49 -8.82 -15.88
N ARG A 430 23.07 -9.34 -14.73
CA ARG A 430 23.90 -9.95 -13.66
C ARG A 430 23.03 -10.20 -12.44
N LEU A 431 22.58 -11.45 -12.31
CA LEU A 431 22.99 -12.36 -11.23
C LEU A 431 22.20 -13.68 -11.33
N ASN A 432 22.92 -14.74 -11.67
CA ASN A 432 22.54 -16.15 -11.55
C ASN A 432 22.03 -16.44 -10.11
N GLY A 433 21.08 -17.35 -9.87
CA GLY A 433 20.77 -18.55 -10.63
C GLY A 433 21.24 -19.81 -9.89
N SER A 434 20.84 -20.01 -8.63
CA SER A 434 20.95 -21.34 -7.96
C SER A 434 19.97 -21.61 -6.80
N LEU A 435 18.94 -20.78 -6.59
CA LEU A 435 17.99 -20.96 -5.47
C LEU A 435 16.51 -21.08 -5.88
N ARG A 436 16.23 -21.40 -7.14
CA ARG A 436 14.83 -21.54 -7.63
C ARG A 436 14.32 -22.98 -7.79
N TYR A 437 15.19 -23.99 -7.74
CA TYR A 437 14.77 -25.36 -8.11
C TYR A 437 14.33 -26.28 -6.97
N SER A 438 14.35 -25.84 -5.70
CA SER A 438 13.88 -26.68 -4.58
C SER A 438 12.56 -26.19 -3.95
N LEU A 439 12.03 -25.03 -4.37
CA LEU A 439 10.86 -24.40 -3.75
C LEU A 439 9.59 -24.39 -4.62
N SER A 440 9.68 -24.78 -5.89
CA SER A 440 8.54 -24.75 -6.82
C SER A 440 7.81 -26.08 -7.01
N PHE A 441 8.30 -27.18 -6.42
CA PHE A 441 7.73 -28.52 -6.65
C PHE A 441 6.83 -29.04 -5.50
N SER A 442 6.71 -28.32 -4.37
CA SER A 442 5.84 -28.72 -3.25
C SER A 442 4.65 -27.79 -3.01
N PHE A 443 4.54 -26.68 -3.76
CA PHE A 443 3.45 -25.71 -3.58
C PHE A 443 2.20 -26.05 -4.40
N ALA A 444 2.33 -26.79 -5.51
CA ALA A 444 1.21 -27.13 -6.39
C ALA A 444 0.48 -28.43 -5.99
N THR A 445 1.15 -29.36 -5.30
CA THR A 445 0.59 -30.67 -4.94
C THR A 445 -0.14 -30.70 -3.60
N GLY A 446 0.13 -29.75 -2.69
CA GLY A 446 -0.57 -29.65 -1.40
C GLY A 446 -1.96 -29.00 -1.46
N PHE A 447 -2.19 -28.12 -2.46
CA PHE A 447 -3.45 -27.41 -2.62
C PHE A 447 -4.56 -28.32 -3.21
N SER A 448 -4.19 -29.23 -4.12
CA SER A 448 -5.12 -30.21 -4.67
C SER A 448 -5.45 -31.37 -3.70
N LEU A 449 -4.52 -31.76 -2.83
CA LEU A 449 -4.74 -32.87 -1.90
C LEU A 449 -5.59 -32.48 -0.68
N ALA A 450 -5.53 -31.21 -0.25
CA ALA A 450 -6.42 -30.66 0.78
C ALA A 450 -7.87 -30.48 0.27
N MET A 451 -8.04 -30.16 -1.02
CA MET A 451 -9.34 -30.18 -1.69
C MET A 451 -9.88 -31.61 -1.85
N ALA A 452 -9.02 -32.58 -2.19
CA ALA A 452 -9.43 -33.99 -2.31
C ALA A 452 -9.80 -34.64 -0.96
N ALA A 453 -9.16 -34.25 0.16
CA ALA A 453 -9.46 -34.81 1.47
C ALA A 453 -10.74 -34.23 2.13
N ALA A 454 -11.18 -33.04 1.71
CA ALA A 454 -12.47 -32.46 2.10
C ALA A 454 -13.65 -33.01 1.26
N VAL A 455 -13.38 -33.75 0.19
CA VAL A 455 -14.37 -34.26 -0.78
C VAL A 455 -14.99 -35.62 -0.38
N GLU A 456 -14.57 -36.25 0.72
CA GLU A 456 -15.07 -37.58 1.09
C GLU A 456 -16.15 -37.65 2.19
N VAL A 457 -16.77 -36.53 2.59
CA VAL A 457 -17.93 -36.59 3.50
C VAL A 457 -19.03 -35.65 3.00
N GLY A 458 -20.03 -36.22 2.34
CA GLY A 458 -21.30 -35.56 2.04
C GLY A 458 -21.81 -35.83 0.64
N ASP A 459 -22.51 -36.96 0.48
CA ASP A 459 -23.31 -37.26 -0.70
C ASP A 459 -24.24 -36.10 -1.09
N GLY A 460 -24.25 -35.77 -2.40
CA GLY A 460 -25.44 -35.42 -3.16
C GLY A 460 -26.09 -34.04 -3.03
N GLN A 461 -25.82 -33.21 -2.02
CA GLN A 461 -26.43 -31.87 -1.88
C GLN A 461 -25.49 -30.84 -1.23
N GLY A 462 -24.29 -30.60 -1.80
CA GLY A 462 -23.16 -30.10 -1.00
C GLY A 462 -22.59 -28.69 -1.23
N VAL A 463 -22.76 -28.06 -2.40
CA VAL A 463 -21.94 -26.88 -2.76
C VAL A 463 -22.27 -25.60 -1.94
N PRO A 464 -23.54 -25.17 -1.78
CA PRO A 464 -23.85 -23.96 -1.02
C PRO A 464 -23.60 -24.12 0.49
N THR A 465 -23.80 -25.32 1.05
CA THR A 465 -23.55 -25.59 2.48
C THR A 465 -22.05 -25.63 2.79
N PHE A 466 -21.25 -26.25 1.93
CA PHE A 466 -19.79 -26.28 2.07
C PHE A 466 -19.16 -24.88 2.07
N VAL A 467 -19.59 -23.99 1.17
CA VAL A 467 -19.06 -22.61 1.12
C VAL A 467 -19.45 -21.83 2.37
N LYS A 468 -20.66 -22.04 2.91
CA LYS A 468 -21.11 -21.44 4.17
C LYS A 468 -20.29 -21.92 5.37
N ASP A 469 -20.00 -23.21 5.44
CA ASP A 469 -19.20 -23.80 6.53
C ASP A 469 -17.74 -23.34 6.47
N LEU A 470 -17.16 -23.25 5.27
CA LEU A 470 -15.81 -22.75 5.06
C LEU A 470 -15.70 -21.26 5.44
N PHE A 471 -16.68 -20.44 5.05
CA PHE A 471 -16.69 -19.01 5.33
C PHE A 471 -16.90 -18.72 6.83
N SER A 472 -17.85 -19.40 7.47
CA SER A 472 -18.07 -19.26 8.92
C SER A 472 -16.85 -19.73 9.73
N GLY A 473 -16.17 -20.79 9.30
CA GLY A 473 -14.89 -21.25 9.85
C GLY A 473 -13.78 -20.21 9.69
N ALA A 474 -13.67 -19.55 8.53
CA ALA A 474 -12.69 -18.49 8.29
C ALA A 474 -12.93 -17.25 9.18
N CYS A 475 -14.20 -16.82 9.32
CA CYS A 475 -14.58 -15.72 10.22
C CYS A 475 -14.26 -16.04 11.69
N GLY A 476 -14.54 -17.28 12.13
CA GLY A 476 -14.13 -17.76 13.45
C GLY A 476 -12.60 -17.71 13.64
N GLY A 477 -11.83 -18.15 12.64
CA GLY A 477 -10.37 -18.10 12.66
C GLY A 477 -9.79 -16.68 12.77
N ILE A 478 -10.41 -15.70 12.11
CA ILE A 478 -10.02 -14.28 12.23
C ILE A 478 -10.31 -13.75 13.64
N ALA A 479 -11.50 -14.04 14.18
CA ALA A 479 -11.87 -13.64 15.54
C ALA A 479 -10.92 -14.23 16.58
N GLN A 480 -10.50 -15.49 16.41
CA GLN A 480 -9.53 -16.16 17.25
C GLN A 480 -8.23 -15.37 17.39
N VAL A 481 -7.72 -14.87 16.26
CA VAL A 481 -6.48 -14.11 16.21
C VAL A 481 -6.66 -12.75 16.87
N LEU A 482 -7.75 -12.03 16.56
CA LEU A 482 -8.00 -10.69 17.08
C LEU A 482 -8.23 -10.67 18.60
N ILE A 483 -8.97 -11.64 19.14
CA ILE A 483 -9.23 -11.74 20.59
C ILE A 483 -7.96 -12.17 21.34
N GLY A 484 -7.17 -13.06 20.75
CA GLY A 484 -6.00 -13.64 21.41
C GLY A 484 -4.74 -12.78 21.37
N GLN A 485 -4.62 -11.90 20.38
CA GLN A 485 -3.40 -11.14 20.13
C GLN A 485 -2.91 -10.28 21.31
N PRO A 486 -3.77 -9.56 22.06
CA PRO A 486 -3.31 -8.75 23.20
C PRO A 486 -2.59 -9.59 24.26
N PHE A 487 -3.09 -10.80 24.53
CA PHE A 487 -2.47 -11.74 25.46
C PHE A 487 -1.15 -12.29 24.92
N ASP A 488 -1.09 -12.58 23.62
CA ASP A 488 0.12 -13.10 22.96
C ASP A 488 1.28 -12.10 23.01
N ILE A 489 1.02 -10.79 22.86
CA ILE A 489 2.06 -9.77 22.96
C ILE A 489 2.61 -9.66 24.39
N VAL A 490 1.73 -9.65 25.39
CA VAL A 490 2.15 -9.59 26.80
C VAL A 490 2.97 -10.83 27.16
N LYS A 491 2.53 -12.01 26.74
CA LYS A 491 3.24 -13.28 26.90
C LYS A 491 4.64 -13.21 26.30
N VAL A 492 4.75 -12.90 25.01
CA VAL A 492 6.02 -12.97 24.29
C VAL A 492 7.03 -12.00 24.90
N ARG A 493 6.62 -10.77 25.25
CA ARG A 493 7.51 -9.79 25.89
C ARG A 493 7.98 -10.20 27.28
N LEU A 494 7.12 -10.84 28.06
CA LEU A 494 7.50 -11.40 29.36
C LEU A 494 8.52 -12.54 29.22
N GLN A 495 8.45 -13.33 28.14
CA GLN A 495 9.35 -14.45 27.87
C GLN A 495 10.72 -13.99 27.35
N THR A 496 10.76 -12.89 26.59
CA THR A 496 11.96 -12.46 25.86
C THR A 496 12.71 -11.32 26.54
N THR A 497 12.08 -10.62 27.48
CA THR A 497 12.65 -9.43 28.12
C THR A 497 12.43 -9.44 29.63
N SER A 498 13.49 -9.15 30.38
CA SER A 498 13.49 -9.14 31.85
C SER A 498 12.98 -7.82 32.47
N GLN A 499 12.62 -6.84 31.63
CA GLN A 499 12.26 -5.47 32.05
C GLN A 499 10.94 -5.38 32.83
N TYR A 500 10.03 -6.32 32.60
CA TYR A 500 8.70 -6.31 33.21
C TYR A 500 8.65 -7.20 34.44
N LYS A 501 8.04 -6.70 35.52
CA LYS A 501 7.86 -7.48 36.75
C LYS A 501 6.74 -8.51 36.59
N ASN A 502 5.59 -8.06 36.08
CA ASN A 502 4.34 -8.82 36.05
C ASN A 502 3.64 -8.63 34.69
N ALA A 503 2.62 -9.44 34.39
CA ALA A 503 1.81 -9.29 33.19
C ALA A 503 1.03 -7.98 33.11
N LEU A 504 0.45 -7.53 34.22
CA LEU A 504 -0.26 -6.25 34.28
C LEU A 504 0.68 -5.07 34.12
N ASP A 505 1.89 -5.16 34.67
CA ASP A 505 2.94 -4.15 34.51
C ASP A 505 3.39 -4.06 33.04
N CYS A 506 3.62 -5.21 32.39
CA CYS A 506 3.89 -5.30 30.96
C CYS A 506 2.78 -4.66 30.11
N ALA A 507 1.50 -5.04 30.34
CA ALA A 507 0.37 -4.49 29.62
C ALA A 507 0.21 -2.97 29.83
N THR A 508 0.39 -2.49 31.06
CA THR A 508 0.30 -1.06 31.39
C THR A 508 1.41 -0.27 30.73
N GLN A 509 2.63 -0.78 30.72
CA GLN A 509 3.77 -0.13 30.05
C GLN A 509 3.61 -0.12 28.52
N ILE A 510 3.12 -1.20 27.90
CA ILE A 510 2.78 -1.23 26.47
C ILE A 510 1.77 -0.13 26.16
N TYR A 511 0.68 -0.07 26.93
CA TYR A 511 -0.37 0.93 26.71
C TYR A 511 0.15 2.36 26.86
N ARG A 512 0.93 2.64 27.90
CA ARG A 512 1.46 3.99 28.18
C ARG A 512 2.56 4.44 27.21
N ASN A 513 3.46 3.54 26.82
CA ASN A 513 4.66 3.90 26.05
C ASN A 513 4.46 3.73 24.54
N GLU A 514 3.53 2.86 24.11
CA GLU A 514 3.40 2.44 22.71
C GLU A 514 1.97 2.60 22.16
N GLY A 515 0.99 2.82 23.04
CA GLY A 515 -0.41 3.02 22.69
C GLY A 515 -1.20 1.71 22.48
N ALA A 516 -2.52 1.85 22.29
CA ALA A 516 -3.44 0.72 22.19
C ALA A 516 -3.21 -0.17 20.95
N LEU A 517 -2.76 0.42 19.83
CA LEU A 517 -2.51 -0.33 18.59
C LEU A 517 -1.28 -1.26 18.70
N ALA A 518 -0.40 -1.03 19.68
CA ALA A 518 0.76 -1.89 19.92
C ALA A 518 0.36 -3.33 20.28
N PHE A 519 -0.82 -3.53 20.90
CA PHE A 519 -1.38 -4.85 21.21
C PHE A 519 -1.72 -5.69 19.97
N TYR A 520 -1.79 -5.09 18.78
CA TYR A 520 -2.07 -5.75 17.51
C TYR A 520 -0.86 -5.82 16.57
N LYS A 521 0.34 -5.60 17.09
CA LYS A 521 1.58 -5.69 16.32
C LYS A 521 1.87 -7.14 15.90
N GLY A 522 2.18 -7.35 14.61
CA GLY A 522 2.47 -8.68 14.07
C GLY A 522 1.24 -9.56 13.82
N THR A 523 0.01 -9.03 13.95
CA THR A 523 -1.25 -9.76 13.71
C THR A 523 -1.44 -10.18 12.24
N LEU A 524 -0.84 -9.43 11.31
CA LEU A 524 -0.97 -9.69 9.88
C LEU A 524 -0.39 -11.05 9.46
N THR A 525 0.73 -11.45 10.06
CA THR A 525 1.43 -12.70 9.69
C THR A 525 0.59 -13.94 10.01
N PRO A 526 -0.01 -14.07 11.22
CA PRO A 526 -1.00 -15.11 11.51
C PRO A 526 -2.24 -15.07 10.63
N LEU A 527 -2.81 -13.89 10.34
CA LEU A 527 -4.06 -13.79 9.58
C LEU A 527 -3.93 -14.33 8.14
N ILE A 528 -2.77 -14.10 7.50
CA ILE A 528 -2.51 -14.61 6.14
C ILE A 528 -2.34 -16.13 6.13
N GLY A 529 -1.76 -16.69 7.18
CA GLY A 529 -1.39 -18.12 7.23
C GLY A 529 -2.37 -19.04 7.95
N ILE A 530 -3.36 -18.51 8.68
CA ILE A 530 -4.21 -19.29 9.58
C ILE A 530 -4.93 -20.44 8.87
N GLY A 531 -5.53 -20.18 7.71
CA GLY A 531 -6.25 -21.20 6.95
C GLY A 531 -5.34 -22.33 6.48
N ALA A 532 -4.16 -21.99 5.95
CA ALA A 532 -3.20 -22.97 5.46
C ALA A 532 -2.62 -23.83 6.62
N CYS A 533 -2.27 -23.23 7.76
CA CYS A 533 -1.81 -23.97 8.94
C CYS A 533 -2.87 -24.93 9.47
N VAL A 534 -4.11 -24.45 9.64
CA VAL A 534 -5.22 -25.26 10.17
C VAL A 534 -5.56 -26.41 9.22
N SER A 535 -5.59 -26.18 7.91
CA SER A 535 -5.83 -27.23 6.92
C SER A 535 -4.76 -28.32 6.93
N VAL A 536 -3.48 -27.95 7.04
CA VAL A 536 -2.38 -28.93 7.14
C VAL A 536 -2.46 -29.74 8.44
N GLN A 537 -2.82 -29.10 9.55
CA GLN A 537 -3.00 -29.79 10.83
C GLN A 537 -4.13 -30.82 10.78
N PHE A 538 -5.33 -30.40 10.36
CA PHE A 538 -6.47 -31.32 10.28
C PHE A 538 -6.27 -32.40 9.22
N GLY A 539 -5.68 -32.06 8.07
CA GLY A 539 -5.33 -33.04 7.03
C GLY A 539 -4.32 -34.07 7.54
N GLY A 540 -3.25 -33.62 8.22
CA GLY A 540 -2.26 -34.50 8.84
C GLY A 540 -2.86 -35.39 9.93
N PHE A 541 -3.73 -34.84 10.78
CA PHE A 541 -4.43 -35.61 11.79
C PHE A 541 -5.32 -36.68 11.18
N GLN A 542 -6.15 -36.33 10.19
CA GLN A 542 -7.07 -37.28 9.55
C GLN A 542 -6.33 -38.38 8.80
N PHE A 543 -5.22 -38.03 8.12
CA PHE A 543 -4.34 -39.01 7.50
C PHE A 543 -3.80 -40.01 8.54
N ALA A 544 -3.16 -39.51 9.60
CA ALA A 544 -2.59 -40.36 10.64
C ALA A 544 -3.66 -41.21 11.35
N ARG A 545 -4.84 -40.63 11.59
CA ARG A 545 -5.97 -41.30 12.21
C ARG A 545 -6.46 -42.46 11.34
N ARG A 546 -6.75 -42.22 10.05
CA ARG A 546 -7.20 -43.24 9.10
C ARG A 546 -6.18 -44.38 8.97
N THR A 547 -4.89 -44.05 8.88
CA THR A 547 -3.83 -45.08 8.82
C THR A 547 -3.74 -45.92 10.10
N LEU A 548 -3.93 -45.31 11.28
CA LEU A 548 -3.92 -46.04 12.54
C LEU A 548 -5.20 -46.87 12.74
N GLU A 549 -6.35 -46.38 12.30
CA GLU A 549 -7.63 -47.12 12.27
C GLU A 549 -7.51 -48.36 11.39
N GLN A 550 -7.00 -48.22 10.16
CA GLN A 550 -6.73 -49.34 9.25
C GLN A 550 -5.79 -50.37 9.87
N ARG A 551 -4.68 -49.92 10.47
CA ARG A 551 -3.74 -50.83 11.17
C ARG A 551 -4.33 -51.55 12.38
N ASN A 552 -5.32 -50.96 13.05
CA ASN A 552 -6.02 -51.62 14.15
C ASN A 552 -7.00 -52.66 13.63
N LEU A 553 -7.72 -52.35 12.54
CA LEU A 553 -8.62 -53.29 11.85
C LEU A 553 -7.86 -54.49 11.25
N ASP A 554 -6.66 -54.27 10.71
CA ASP A 554 -5.80 -55.36 10.20
C ASP A 554 -5.35 -56.33 11.31
N LYS A 555 -5.28 -55.85 12.56
CA LYS A 555 -4.88 -56.66 13.72
C LYS A 555 -6.06 -57.32 14.42
N ASP A 556 -7.23 -56.70 14.38
CA ASP A 556 -8.48 -57.24 14.93
C ASP A 556 -9.65 -56.92 13.98
N PRO A 557 -9.96 -57.82 13.03
CA PRO A 557 -11.00 -57.61 12.01
C PRO A 557 -12.42 -57.47 12.59
N ASN A 558 -12.64 -57.91 13.84
CA ASN A 558 -13.94 -57.84 14.51
C ASN A 558 -14.03 -56.69 15.53
N GLY A 559 -12.95 -55.93 15.73
CA GLY A 559 -12.91 -54.79 16.64
C GLY A 559 -13.58 -53.54 16.04
N LEU A 560 -14.16 -52.69 16.90
CA LEU A 560 -14.56 -51.35 16.45
C LEU A 560 -13.31 -50.57 16.01
N ALA A 561 -13.41 -49.77 14.95
CA ALA A 561 -12.38 -48.88 14.42
C ALA A 561 -12.06 -47.71 15.38
N THR A 562 -11.82 -47.99 16.66
CA THR A 562 -11.57 -47.01 17.71
C THR A 562 -10.08 -46.93 18.00
N LEU A 563 -9.54 -45.71 18.06
CA LEU A 563 -8.15 -45.51 18.47
C LEU A 563 -8.00 -45.53 19.98
N SER A 564 -6.88 -46.08 20.45
CA SER A 564 -6.43 -45.91 21.83
C SER A 564 -6.03 -44.45 22.09
N TYR A 565 -6.11 -44.01 23.35
CA TYR A 565 -5.64 -42.68 23.77
C TYR A 565 -4.19 -42.40 23.35
N GLY A 566 -3.30 -43.39 23.43
CA GLY A 566 -1.92 -43.24 22.95
C GLY A 566 -1.84 -43.04 21.43
N GLN A 567 -2.75 -43.64 20.66
CA GLN A 567 -2.82 -43.46 19.21
C GLN A 567 -3.41 -42.10 18.83
N TYR A 568 -4.36 -41.58 19.59
CA TYR A 568 -4.82 -40.19 19.45
C TYR A 568 -3.71 -39.19 19.71
N TYR A 569 -2.89 -39.43 20.73
CA TYR A 569 -1.70 -38.62 20.98
C TYR A 569 -0.73 -38.66 19.79
N LEU A 570 -0.43 -39.85 19.25
CA LEU A 570 0.47 -40.00 18.10
C LEU A 570 -0.09 -39.36 16.82
N ALA A 571 -1.39 -39.49 16.56
CA ALA A 571 -2.06 -38.83 15.44
C ALA A 571 -2.01 -37.30 15.58
N GLY A 572 -2.25 -36.78 16.79
CA GLY A 572 -2.11 -35.36 17.09
C GLY A 572 -0.66 -34.87 16.95
N ALA A 573 0.31 -35.65 17.41
CA ALA A 573 1.73 -35.33 17.28
C ALA A 573 2.16 -35.27 15.81
N PHE A 574 1.69 -36.21 14.98
CA PHE A 574 1.94 -36.20 13.54
C PHE A 574 1.37 -34.93 12.88
N ALA A 575 0.13 -34.56 13.21
CA ALA A 575 -0.50 -33.32 12.73
C ALA A 575 0.34 -32.06 13.04
N GLY A 576 0.90 -31.98 14.25
CA GLY A 576 1.80 -30.90 14.66
C GLY A 576 3.10 -30.87 13.85
N ILE A 577 3.70 -32.03 13.60
CA ILE A 577 4.93 -32.16 12.80
C ILE A 577 4.67 -31.73 11.36
N SER A 578 3.57 -32.18 10.75
CA SER A 578 3.19 -31.79 9.38
C SER A 578 3.03 -30.28 9.23
N ASN A 579 2.48 -29.61 10.25
CA ASN A 579 2.29 -28.15 10.28
C ASN A 579 3.60 -27.36 10.44
N THR A 580 4.64 -27.97 11.03
CA THR A 580 5.87 -27.27 11.45
C THR A 580 6.58 -26.56 10.29
N ILE A 581 6.52 -27.12 9.08
CA ILE A 581 7.14 -26.53 7.87
C ILE A 581 6.54 -25.15 7.57
N LEU A 582 5.23 -25.02 7.72
CA LEU A 582 4.52 -23.78 7.45
C LEU A 582 4.51 -22.85 8.66
N SER A 583 4.31 -23.38 9.87
CA SER A 583 4.18 -22.57 11.08
C SER A 583 5.51 -21.94 11.51
N THR A 584 6.65 -22.62 11.33
CA THR A 584 7.96 -22.10 11.77
C THR A 584 8.29 -20.70 11.23
N PRO A 585 8.29 -20.44 9.91
CA PRO A 585 8.60 -19.12 9.37
C PRO A 585 7.56 -18.06 9.78
N ILE A 586 6.28 -18.45 9.83
CA ILE A 586 5.16 -17.56 10.20
C ILE A 586 5.31 -17.11 11.66
N GLU A 587 5.56 -18.06 12.57
CA GLU A 587 5.75 -17.79 13.99
C GLU A 587 7.01 -16.99 14.27
N HIS A 588 8.12 -17.33 13.61
CA HIS A 588 9.39 -16.63 13.81
C HIS A 588 9.26 -15.14 13.43
N VAL A 589 8.66 -14.84 12.28
CA VAL A 589 8.39 -13.46 11.85
C VAL A 589 7.44 -12.75 12.83
N ARG A 590 6.37 -13.44 13.26
CA ARG A 590 5.42 -12.90 14.24
C ARG A 590 6.10 -12.49 15.55
N ILE A 591 6.89 -13.39 16.14
CA ILE A 591 7.56 -13.19 17.44
C ILE A 591 8.56 -12.03 17.36
N ARG A 592 9.32 -11.90 16.26
CA ARG A 592 10.23 -10.78 16.02
C ARG A 592 9.49 -9.45 15.93
N LEU A 593 8.38 -9.43 15.20
CA LEU A 593 7.59 -8.21 15.07
C LEU A 593 6.97 -7.77 16.40
N GLN A 594 6.61 -8.70 17.28
CA GLN A 594 6.00 -8.43 18.59
C GLN A 594 7.02 -7.94 19.64
N THR A 595 8.27 -8.40 19.55
CA THR A 595 9.34 -8.10 20.52
C THR A 595 10.22 -6.92 20.18
N GLN A 596 10.19 -6.46 18.92
CA GLN A 596 11.02 -5.33 18.51
C GLN A 596 10.64 -4.02 19.28
N PRO A 597 11.64 -3.18 19.61
CA PRO A 597 11.43 -1.91 20.31
C PRO A 597 10.73 -0.85 19.44
N HIS A 598 10.25 0.22 20.09
CA HIS A 598 9.52 1.33 19.46
C HIS A 598 10.39 2.57 19.23
N GLY A 599 9.94 3.44 18.33
CA GLY A 599 10.64 4.67 17.97
C GLY A 599 11.87 4.43 17.08
N ALA A 600 12.91 5.23 17.27
CA ALA A 600 14.13 5.21 16.45
C ALA A 600 14.89 3.87 16.47
N ALA A 601 14.65 3.01 17.48
CA ALA A 601 15.29 1.71 17.61
C ALA A 601 14.58 0.58 16.84
N ARG A 602 13.54 0.88 16.07
CA ARG A 602 12.74 -0.12 15.34
C ARG A 602 13.58 -0.91 14.33
N LEU A 603 13.60 -2.24 14.49
CA LEU A 603 14.39 -3.13 13.63
C LEU A 603 13.69 -3.51 12.32
N TYR A 604 12.36 -3.62 12.31
CA TYR A 604 11.59 -4.14 11.18
C TYR A 604 10.40 -3.24 10.82
N SER A 605 10.33 -2.80 9.56
CA SER A 605 9.21 -2.00 9.04
C SER A 605 7.93 -2.82 8.82
N GLY A 606 8.05 -4.14 8.63
CA GLY A 606 6.92 -5.05 8.47
C GLY A 606 7.34 -6.52 8.29
N PRO A 607 6.39 -7.43 8.01
CA PRO A 607 6.66 -8.85 7.85
C PRO A 607 7.64 -9.19 6.73
N LEU A 608 7.50 -8.55 5.55
CA LEU A 608 8.38 -8.79 4.41
C LEU A 608 9.80 -8.25 4.65
N ASP A 609 9.93 -7.11 5.33
CA ASP A 609 11.23 -6.57 5.75
C ASP A 609 11.91 -7.49 6.78
N CYS A 610 11.13 -8.04 7.71
CA CYS A 610 11.61 -9.05 8.65
C CYS A 610 12.13 -10.28 7.93
N VAL A 611 11.38 -10.84 6.97
CA VAL A 611 11.83 -12.01 6.17
C VAL A 611 13.09 -11.70 5.40
N ARG A 612 13.17 -10.53 4.75
CA ARG A 612 14.34 -10.11 3.97
C ARG A 612 15.59 -10.00 4.85
N LYS A 613 15.51 -9.27 5.96
CA LYS A 613 16.63 -9.09 6.90
C LYS A 613 17.07 -10.42 7.53
N LEU A 614 16.11 -11.25 7.89
CA LEU A 614 16.36 -12.57 8.47
C LEU A 614 17.04 -13.53 7.49
N SER A 615 16.73 -13.39 6.20
CA SER A 615 17.33 -14.20 5.13
C SER A 615 18.68 -13.66 4.65
N ALA A 616 18.98 -12.38 4.89
CA ALA A 616 20.22 -11.75 4.46
C ALA A 616 21.44 -12.23 5.29
N ASP A 617 21.28 -12.44 6.60
CA ASP A 617 22.40 -12.73 7.50
C ASP A 617 22.89 -14.19 7.44
N ALA A 618 21.99 -15.16 7.28
CA ALA A 618 22.31 -16.60 7.36
C ALA A 618 21.71 -17.45 6.23
N GLY A 619 21.10 -16.81 5.23
CA GLY A 619 20.29 -17.46 4.19
C GLY A 619 18.90 -17.87 4.68
N VAL A 620 18.00 -18.18 3.74
CA VAL A 620 16.61 -18.53 4.04
C VAL A 620 16.51 -19.77 4.94
N GLY A 621 17.33 -20.79 4.70
CA GLY A 621 17.29 -22.04 5.46
C GLY A 621 17.72 -21.89 6.92
N LYS A 622 18.89 -21.30 7.22
CA LYS A 622 19.36 -21.17 8.60
C LYS A 622 18.78 -19.95 9.34
N GLY A 623 18.46 -18.87 8.61
CA GLY A 623 17.89 -17.65 9.18
C GLY A 623 16.40 -17.81 9.50
N LEU A 624 15.57 -18.03 8.48
CA LEU A 624 14.11 -18.04 8.63
C LEU A 624 13.61 -19.24 9.45
N TYR A 625 14.25 -20.41 9.30
CA TYR A 625 13.89 -21.64 10.02
C TYR A 625 14.71 -21.86 11.32
N ARG A 626 15.30 -20.80 11.88
CA ARG A 626 15.94 -20.88 13.20
C ARG A 626 14.91 -21.29 14.26
N GLY A 627 15.25 -22.29 15.06
CA GLY A 627 14.37 -22.83 16.10
C GLY A 627 13.46 -23.98 15.67
N THR A 628 13.51 -24.43 14.40
CA THR A 628 12.66 -25.52 13.87
C THR A 628 12.63 -26.77 14.74
N ALA A 629 13.77 -27.21 15.28
CA ALA A 629 13.82 -28.40 16.12
C ALA A 629 12.98 -28.27 17.40
N VAL A 630 13.00 -27.08 18.02
CA VAL A 630 12.19 -26.77 19.21
C VAL A 630 10.73 -26.62 18.84
N THR A 631 10.44 -25.97 17.71
CA THR A 631 9.09 -25.85 17.16
C THR A 631 8.49 -27.22 16.91
N LEU A 632 9.20 -28.14 16.25
CA LEU A 632 8.72 -29.50 15.98
C LEU A 632 8.33 -30.23 17.26
N LEU A 633 9.20 -30.21 18.28
CA LEU A 633 8.94 -30.85 19.56
C LEU A 633 7.76 -30.19 20.29
N ARG A 634 7.67 -28.85 20.25
CA ARG A 634 6.57 -28.09 20.83
C ARG A 634 5.25 -28.44 20.15
N GLU A 635 5.19 -28.43 18.82
CA GLU A 635 3.97 -28.71 18.04
C GLU A 635 3.52 -30.16 18.28
N ALA A 636 4.45 -31.12 18.24
CA ALA A 636 4.15 -32.53 18.48
C ALA A 636 3.54 -32.76 19.87
N GLN A 637 4.17 -32.19 20.92
CA GLN A 637 3.67 -32.27 22.29
C GLN A 637 2.33 -31.55 22.44
N ALA A 638 2.20 -30.34 21.88
CA ALA A 638 1.02 -29.50 22.00
C ALA A 638 -0.23 -30.19 21.42
N TYR A 639 -0.18 -30.58 20.15
CA TYR A 639 -1.34 -31.20 19.50
C TYR A 639 -1.59 -32.63 19.96
N GLY A 640 -0.54 -33.38 20.31
CA GLY A 640 -0.68 -34.69 20.94
C GLY A 640 -1.50 -34.60 22.24
N VAL A 641 -1.14 -33.68 23.14
CA VAL A 641 -1.88 -33.44 24.39
C VAL A 641 -3.29 -32.90 24.13
N TRP A 642 -3.47 -32.02 23.15
CA TRP A 642 -4.77 -31.44 22.81
C TRP A 642 -5.76 -32.51 22.34
N PHE A 643 -5.41 -33.29 21.32
CA PHE A 643 -6.29 -34.33 20.80
C PHE A 643 -6.55 -35.43 21.84
N LEU A 644 -5.51 -35.85 22.59
CA LEU A 644 -5.67 -36.79 23.70
C LEU A 644 -6.67 -36.29 24.74
N SER A 645 -6.50 -35.05 25.22
CA SER A 645 -7.35 -34.47 26.27
C SER A 645 -8.77 -34.23 25.78
N TYR A 646 -8.94 -33.76 24.55
CA TYR A 646 -10.24 -33.55 23.93
C TYR A 646 -11.00 -34.87 23.78
N GLU A 647 -10.37 -35.91 23.25
CA GLU A 647 -10.97 -37.23 23.09
C GLU A 647 -11.29 -37.89 24.44
N PHE A 648 -10.41 -37.74 25.43
CA PHE A 648 -10.66 -38.21 26.79
C PHE A 648 -11.88 -37.53 27.41
N LEU A 649 -11.98 -36.21 27.33
CA LEU A 649 -13.11 -35.45 27.89
C LEU A 649 -14.44 -35.79 27.20
N MET A 650 -14.44 -35.88 25.86
CA MET A 650 -15.61 -36.27 25.08
C MET A 650 -16.09 -37.69 25.42
N ASN A 651 -15.16 -38.65 25.48
CA ASN A 651 -15.50 -40.04 25.79
C ASN A 651 -15.91 -40.23 27.27
N ALA A 652 -15.32 -39.47 28.18
CA ALA A 652 -15.69 -39.48 29.59
C ALA A 652 -17.11 -38.94 29.82
N ASP A 653 -17.51 -37.85 29.15
CA ASP A 653 -18.87 -37.30 29.27
C ASP A 653 -19.91 -38.22 28.62
N ALA A 654 -19.61 -38.76 27.43
CA ALA A 654 -20.48 -39.74 26.76
C ALA A 654 -20.71 -40.98 27.64
N LYS A 655 -19.65 -41.52 28.24
CA LYS A 655 -19.73 -42.69 29.15
C LYS A 655 -20.47 -42.37 30.44
N ARG A 656 -20.23 -41.20 31.04
CA ARG A 656 -20.87 -40.79 32.31
C ARG A 656 -22.38 -40.58 32.14
N ASN A 657 -22.79 -39.97 31.02
CA ASN A 657 -24.18 -39.62 30.76
C ASN A 657 -24.92 -40.69 29.95
N LYS A 658 -24.24 -41.75 29.49
CA LYS A 658 -24.78 -42.81 28.61
C LYS A 658 -25.44 -42.26 27.33
N ILE A 659 -24.88 -41.19 26.79
CA ILE A 659 -25.32 -40.53 25.55
C ILE A 659 -24.35 -40.85 24.42
N GLU A 660 -24.83 -40.84 23.20
CA GLU A 660 -23.95 -40.97 22.04
C GLU A 660 -23.11 -39.70 21.88
N ARG A 661 -21.90 -39.83 21.33
CA ARG A 661 -20.97 -38.70 21.14
C ARG A 661 -21.58 -37.55 20.32
N LYS A 662 -22.49 -37.86 19.39
CA LYS A 662 -23.18 -36.89 18.54
C LYS A 662 -24.22 -36.07 19.31
N GLU A 663 -24.66 -36.54 20.48
CA GLU A 663 -25.70 -35.91 21.31
C GLU A 663 -25.10 -34.95 22.36
N ILE A 664 -23.77 -34.83 22.43
CA ILE A 664 -23.12 -33.87 23.31
C ILE A 664 -23.43 -32.46 22.82
N SER A 665 -24.07 -31.66 23.67
CA SER A 665 -24.47 -30.28 23.36
C SER A 665 -23.27 -29.43 22.89
N THR A 666 -23.46 -28.61 21.87
CA THR A 666 -22.42 -27.76 21.28
C THR A 666 -21.65 -26.87 22.27
N PRO A 667 -22.28 -26.26 23.30
CA PRO A 667 -21.55 -25.50 24.31
C PRO A 667 -20.59 -26.35 25.15
N LYS A 668 -20.94 -27.62 25.44
CA LYS A 668 -20.04 -28.55 26.13
C LYS A 668 -18.87 -28.94 25.24
N VAL A 669 -19.09 -29.15 23.95
CA VAL A 669 -18.01 -29.42 22.98
C VAL A 669 -17.01 -28.26 22.95
N ALA A 670 -17.50 -27.02 22.92
CA ALA A 670 -16.67 -25.82 23.00
C ALA A 670 -15.89 -25.74 24.34
N LEU A 671 -16.53 -26.07 25.47
CA LEU A 671 -15.88 -26.12 26.78
C LEU A 671 -14.77 -27.17 26.83
N TYR A 672 -15.00 -28.38 26.32
CA TYR A 672 -13.99 -29.44 26.26
C TYR A 672 -12.84 -29.07 25.32
N GLY A 673 -13.13 -28.43 24.20
CA GLY A 673 -12.11 -27.87 23.31
C GLY A 673 -11.25 -26.80 24.00
N GLY A 674 -11.86 -25.94 24.81
CA GLY A 674 -11.16 -24.95 25.63
C GLY A 674 -10.27 -25.60 26.70
N LEU A 675 -10.79 -26.56 27.47
CA LEU A 675 -10.04 -27.27 28.52
C LEU A 675 -8.87 -28.09 27.94
N ALA A 676 -9.07 -28.71 26.78
CA ALA A 676 -8.00 -29.34 26.03
C ALA A 676 -6.93 -28.33 25.59
N GLY A 677 -7.34 -27.09 25.25
CA GLY A 677 -6.44 -25.97 24.99
C GLY A 677 -5.58 -25.57 26.19
N GLU A 678 -6.14 -25.57 27.40
CA GLU A 678 -5.36 -25.34 28.63
C GLU A 678 -4.32 -26.45 28.86
N MET A 679 -4.73 -27.71 28.68
CA MET A 679 -3.84 -28.86 28.81
C MET A 679 -2.71 -28.85 27.78
N LEU A 680 -3.00 -28.42 26.54
CA LEU A 680 -1.98 -28.19 25.51
C LEU A 680 -0.92 -27.21 25.99
N TRP A 681 -1.34 -26.08 26.57
CA TRP A 681 -0.38 -25.09 27.05
C TRP A 681 0.42 -25.64 28.22
N LEU A 682 -0.22 -26.23 29.24
CA LEU A 682 0.47 -26.84 30.37
C LEU A 682 1.50 -27.90 29.95
N GLY A 683 1.17 -28.73 28.94
CA GLY A 683 2.04 -29.79 28.46
C GLY A 683 3.19 -29.33 27.55
N SER A 684 3.08 -28.18 26.90
CA SER A 684 4.05 -27.71 25.89
C SER A 684 4.78 -26.40 26.24
N TYR A 685 4.40 -25.75 27.34
CA TYR A 685 4.89 -24.42 27.73
C TYR A 685 6.43 -24.32 27.84
N PRO A 686 7.15 -25.29 28.44
CA PRO A 686 8.61 -25.20 28.54
C PRO A 686 9.29 -25.13 27.16
N PHE A 687 8.79 -25.88 26.18
CA PHE A 687 9.31 -25.84 24.82
C PHE A 687 8.96 -24.52 24.12
N ASP A 688 7.81 -23.94 24.42
CA ASP A 688 7.40 -22.64 23.90
C ASP A 688 8.32 -21.50 24.39
N VAL A 689 8.73 -21.50 25.66
CA VAL A 689 9.70 -20.51 26.18
C VAL A 689 11.05 -20.62 25.48
N VAL A 690 11.57 -21.85 25.32
CA VAL A 690 12.86 -22.08 24.62
C VAL A 690 12.75 -21.66 23.15
N LYS A 691 11.63 -21.99 22.49
CA LYS A 691 11.35 -21.56 21.11
C LYS A 691 11.38 -20.04 20.99
N SER A 692 10.63 -19.33 21.84
CA SER A 692 10.58 -17.86 21.84
C SER A 692 11.96 -17.24 22.03
N LYS A 693 12.73 -17.69 23.03
CA LYS A 693 14.09 -17.16 23.28
C LYS A 693 15.03 -17.38 22.10
N MET A 694 15.00 -18.56 21.48
CA MET A 694 15.82 -18.86 20.30
C MET A 694 15.42 -18.06 19.06
N GLN A 695 14.11 -17.85 18.84
CA GLN A 695 13.58 -17.10 17.71
C GLN A 695 13.71 -15.58 17.88
N THR A 696 13.97 -15.06 19.08
CA THR A 696 14.27 -13.64 19.32
C THR A 696 15.76 -13.30 19.40
N ASP A 697 16.63 -14.30 19.35
CA ASP A 697 18.09 -14.15 19.55
C ASP A 697 18.77 -13.25 18.50
N GLY A 698 19.96 -12.70 18.78
CA GLY A 698 20.71 -11.90 17.80
C GLY A 698 21.21 -12.71 16.59
N PHE A 699 21.66 -12.03 15.53
CA PHE A 699 22.29 -12.65 14.36
C PHE A 699 23.83 -12.56 14.42
N GLY A 700 24.50 -13.47 13.71
CA GLY A 700 25.96 -13.49 13.58
C GLY A 700 26.68 -13.55 14.93
N SER A 701 27.62 -12.65 15.14
CA SER A 701 28.42 -12.53 16.38
C SER A 701 27.60 -12.11 17.61
N LYS A 702 26.32 -11.71 17.43
CA LYS A 702 25.40 -11.34 18.52
C LYS A 702 24.45 -12.47 18.94
N ALA A 703 24.55 -13.66 18.33
CA ALA A 703 23.73 -14.81 18.69
C ALA A 703 24.19 -15.42 20.02
N ARG A 704 23.29 -15.51 21.00
CA ARG A 704 23.56 -16.05 22.34
C ARG A 704 23.39 -17.57 22.41
N TYR A 705 22.53 -18.15 21.58
CA TYR A 705 22.19 -19.58 21.65
C TYR A 705 22.64 -20.32 20.39
N SER A 706 23.45 -21.37 20.58
CA SER A 706 23.94 -22.22 19.48
C SER A 706 22.94 -23.33 19.11
N SER A 707 22.25 -23.89 20.10
CA SER A 707 21.33 -25.02 19.95
C SER A 707 20.20 -24.97 20.98
N MET A 708 19.18 -25.82 20.80
CA MET A 708 18.10 -26.00 21.77
C MET A 708 18.62 -26.36 23.17
N ARG A 709 19.58 -27.29 23.23
CA ARG A 709 20.15 -27.77 24.50
C ARG A 709 20.91 -26.67 25.22
N ASP A 710 21.65 -25.87 24.46
CA ASP A 710 22.36 -24.70 24.96
C ASP A 710 21.40 -23.63 25.49
N CYS A 711 20.33 -23.31 24.75
CA CYS A 711 19.29 -22.40 25.22
C CYS A 711 18.60 -22.90 26.50
N PHE A 712 18.33 -24.20 26.60
CA PHE A 712 17.75 -24.82 27.79
C PHE A 712 18.69 -24.72 29.00
N ALA A 713 19.96 -25.11 28.83
CA ALA A 713 20.97 -25.06 29.90
C ALA A 713 21.23 -23.63 30.39
N GLN A 714 21.38 -22.67 29.46
CA GLN A 714 21.56 -21.26 29.81
C GLN A 714 20.34 -20.68 30.52
N THR A 715 19.12 -21.04 30.09
CA THR A 715 17.88 -20.58 30.74
C THR A 715 17.77 -21.15 32.16
N TYR A 716 18.04 -22.44 32.34
CA TYR A 716 18.04 -23.07 33.66
C TYR A 716 19.09 -22.44 34.59
N LYS A 717 20.29 -22.14 34.08
CA LYS A 717 21.35 -21.48 34.86
C LYS A 717 21.00 -20.04 35.25
N ALA A 718 20.30 -19.29 34.39
CA ALA A 718 20.00 -17.87 34.61
C ALA A 718 18.72 -17.65 35.43
N GLU A 719 17.67 -18.44 35.20
CA GLU A 719 16.32 -18.21 35.75
C GLU A 719 15.76 -19.40 36.56
N GLY A 720 16.48 -20.52 36.62
CA GLY A 720 16.02 -21.75 37.27
C GLY A 720 14.83 -22.41 36.58
N MET A 721 14.18 -23.35 37.27
CA MET A 721 13.02 -24.09 36.74
C MET A 721 11.82 -23.18 36.45
N PHE A 722 11.62 -22.13 37.26
CA PHE A 722 10.52 -21.19 37.09
C PHE A 722 10.67 -20.29 35.84
N GLY A 723 11.88 -20.14 35.30
CA GLY A 723 12.12 -19.43 34.04
C GLY A 723 11.35 -20.03 32.86
N PHE A 724 11.16 -21.35 32.83
CA PHE A 724 10.39 -22.05 31.79
C PHE A 724 8.88 -21.83 31.86
N TRP A 725 8.38 -21.25 32.96
CA TRP A 725 6.94 -21.00 33.19
C TRP A 725 6.60 -19.50 33.17
N ARG A 726 7.58 -18.64 32.87
CA ARG A 726 7.40 -17.19 32.78
C ARG A 726 6.43 -16.85 31.64
N GLY A 727 5.34 -16.14 31.95
CA GLY A 727 4.30 -15.74 31.00
C GLY A 727 3.12 -16.73 30.84
N ILE A 728 3.06 -17.80 31.64
CA ILE A 728 1.97 -18.79 31.53
C ILE A 728 0.60 -18.19 31.87
N GLY A 729 0.54 -17.27 32.84
CA GLY A 729 -0.72 -16.62 33.25
C GLY A 729 -1.49 -15.98 32.10
N PRO A 730 -0.88 -15.04 31.33
CA PRO A 730 -1.50 -14.51 30.11
C PRO A 730 -1.91 -15.57 29.08
N THR A 731 -1.17 -16.68 29.00
CA THR A 731 -1.42 -17.75 28.05
C THR A 731 -2.66 -18.57 28.40
N LEU A 732 -2.83 -18.91 29.68
CA LEU A 732 -4.03 -19.61 30.18
C LEU A 732 -5.26 -18.68 30.13
N LEU A 733 -5.09 -17.43 30.55
CA LEU A 733 -6.18 -16.44 30.50
C LEU A 733 -6.69 -16.19 29.07
N ARG A 734 -5.84 -16.41 28.06
CA ARG A 734 -6.18 -16.30 26.64
C ARG A 734 -7.11 -17.41 26.15
N ALA A 735 -6.96 -18.64 26.64
CA ALA A 735 -7.56 -19.81 26.01
C ALA A 735 -9.10 -19.77 26.02
N MET A 736 -9.72 -19.49 27.17
CA MET A 736 -11.19 -19.44 27.28
C MET A 736 -11.85 -18.31 26.45
N PRO A 737 -11.41 -17.04 26.53
CA PRO A 737 -12.01 -15.97 25.73
C PRO A 737 -11.86 -16.19 24.22
N VAL A 738 -10.72 -16.72 23.80
CA VAL A 738 -10.45 -17.00 22.39
C VAL A 738 -11.34 -18.12 21.88
N SER A 739 -11.44 -19.24 22.60
CA SER A 739 -12.31 -20.35 22.21
C SER A 739 -13.79 -19.95 22.17
N ALA A 740 -14.26 -19.18 23.17
CA ALA A 740 -15.63 -18.66 23.20
C ALA A 740 -15.90 -17.70 22.03
N GLY A 741 -14.96 -16.81 21.74
CA GLY A 741 -15.07 -15.84 20.64
C GLY A 741 -15.07 -16.48 19.26
N THR A 742 -14.20 -17.46 19.02
CA THR A 742 -14.19 -18.24 17.76
C THR A 742 -15.54 -18.90 17.52
N PHE A 743 -16.09 -19.54 18.56
CA PHE A 743 -17.38 -20.23 18.47
C PHE A 743 -18.54 -19.25 18.24
N ALA A 744 -18.60 -18.18 19.03
CA ALA A 744 -19.63 -17.15 18.89
C ALA A 744 -19.64 -16.51 17.50
N VAL A 745 -18.46 -16.18 16.95
CA VAL A 745 -18.37 -15.58 15.62
C VAL A 745 -18.72 -16.58 14.52
N ALA A 746 -18.26 -17.82 14.61
CA ALA A 746 -18.63 -18.85 13.64
C ALA A 746 -20.15 -19.08 13.63
N GLU A 747 -20.77 -19.16 14.82
CA GLU A 747 -22.22 -19.36 14.96
C GLU A 747 -23.02 -18.14 14.47
N LEU A 748 -22.64 -16.92 14.84
CA LEU A 748 -23.29 -15.69 14.36
C LEU A 748 -23.17 -15.55 12.84
N THR A 749 -22.02 -15.91 12.29
CA THR A 749 -21.79 -15.89 10.83
C THR A 749 -22.69 -16.89 10.13
N MET A 750 -22.80 -18.11 10.66
CA MET A 750 -23.68 -19.14 10.10
C MET A 750 -25.16 -18.76 10.19
N ARG A 751 -25.58 -18.09 11.29
CA ARG A 751 -26.94 -17.56 11.45
C ARG A 751 -27.24 -16.36 10.55
N ALA A 752 -26.25 -15.55 10.19
CA ALA A 752 -26.44 -14.38 9.32
C ALA A 752 -26.51 -14.74 7.83
N ILE A 753 -25.99 -15.92 7.44
CA ILE A 753 -25.94 -16.40 6.05
C ILE A 753 -27.09 -17.39 5.74
N ASN A 754 -27.87 -17.76 6.75
CA ASN A 754 -29.11 -18.54 6.63
C ASN A 754 -30.33 -17.61 6.74
#